data_AF-A0ABC8K4C3-F1
#
_entry.id   AF-A0ABC8K4C3-F1
#
_cell.length_a   1.000
_cell.length_b   1.000
_cell.length_c   1.000
_cell.angle_alpha   90.00
_cell.angle_beta   90.00
_cell.angle_gamma   90.00
#
_symmetry.space_group_name_H-M   'P 1'
#
loop_
_entity.id
_entity.type
_entity.pdbx_description
1 polymer ?
#
loop_
_entity_poly.entity_id
_entity_poly.type
_entity_poly.pdbx_seq_one_letter_code
_entity_poly.pdbx_strand_id
1 'polypeptide(L)'
;MSRTGAMKHTIAPAVLLIFSFLLTCLLFAAVQSRRRSSGPLRLVPSRPLVPPGPPRILGWPIIGLLHFIGKAPHRSLATLSRFYGPVMSLRLGSKTTVVISSPEAAQEVLKTSDHVFSAQAFSETVRTIGHQEDVSIPGIPFMSPHWRLWRKILETKLFSRKCLDATKTIRSKKVKELITFIMESCERGEAVEIARACFVTTLNVISNVVFSTDLGSYDQMASVELRDSLFRVMEIMGKPNLANYFPSIEHLDLQGIKEEMKVCSERLFSVFQGLIDARMAERSPRPEPREARSSDLLDSLVDLIQEDGCEVDVNDIKHFLYDLFIAGTETNSTTVEWAMVELLRNPEAMVNAKVEINFIVGPNRYVRDSDLLEFPYLQAVVTETLRLHPPNPFLIPRKAESDIEVLGFFLPENAQILVNAWAIGRDQSVWENAERFKPERFLGRELGSIGQDFEMIPFGAGRRMCPGISMALRIVPHMLASLIYSFGWTLENEKDYAAPADLDMNETFGLTLHKSNPLYSDFKYLMEMALFLIFCFLLSFILLATAVRSKRRSTLLPPGPPGWPIIGNILQIGKAPHRSLADLSRIFGPVMSLRLGSLTTVIISSPEAAREVLKTHDQVLSGRIILDPIRSIDHYDVSMAWLPSTSPRWRLWRKISATHMFSPQCLDANKSVRMKKVNELVTFMSKICERGESVDIARASFVTSLNIISNTFFSTDLGSYDLKTSMELQESVVRIMETIGKPNLANYFPLIGFLDMQGIRKEMKVCSDMLFQVFQGFIDARNNEKATRAERDLLDSLMDLVKGNESELNVNDIKHFLYDMFLGGTDTNSTVVEWAMAELLRNPKTMAKAQAEIDDMW
;
A
#
# COMPACT_ATOMS: atom_id res chain seq x y z
N MET A 1 -38.54 14.17 -21.07
CA MET A 1 -39.62 13.62 -20.21
C MET A 1 -38.94 13.00 -18.99
N SER A 2 -38.86 13.75 -17.88
CA SER A 2 -39.75 13.66 -16.70
C SER A 2 -39.39 12.46 -15.80
N ARG A 3 -39.17 12.57 -14.50
CA ARG A 3 -39.50 13.62 -13.52
C ARG A 3 -38.85 13.23 -12.17
N THR A 4 -38.33 14.24 -11.45
CA THR A 4 -38.40 14.47 -9.98
C THR A 4 -37.79 13.44 -9.01
N GLY A 5 -37.09 13.81 -7.94
CA GLY A 5 -36.92 15.11 -7.32
C GLY A 5 -36.03 15.04 -6.08
N ALA A 6 -35.61 16.22 -5.63
CA ALA A 6 -34.69 16.48 -4.54
C ALA A 6 -35.20 15.99 -3.16
N MET A 7 -34.26 15.71 -2.25
CA MET A 7 -34.38 16.21 -0.88
C MET A 7 -33.02 16.45 -0.23
N LYS A 8 -32.75 17.74 0.00
CA LYS A 8 -31.68 18.29 0.82
C LYS A 8 -31.96 18.05 2.31
N HIS A 9 -30.87 18.02 3.06
CA HIS A 9 -30.72 18.21 4.50
C HIS A 9 -31.90 18.86 5.24
N THR A 10 -32.41 18.17 6.28
CA THR A 10 -33.02 18.81 7.46
C THR A 10 -33.04 17.84 8.65
N ILE A 11 -31.96 17.79 9.44
CA ILE A 11 -31.99 17.26 10.84
C ILE A 11 -31.30 18.24 11.82
N ALA A 12 -30.95 19.45 11.38
CA ALA A 12 -30.24 20.42 12.22
C ALA A 12 -31.09 21.08 13.34
N PRO A 13 -32.41 21.37 13.20
CA PRO A 13 -33.13 22.11 14.26
C PRO A 13 -33.67 21.24 15.40
N ALA A 14 -34.06 19.99 15.13
CA ALA A 14 -34.72 19.13 16.12
C ALA A 14 -33.74 18.58 17.17
N VAL A 15 -32.51 18.24 16.77
CA VAL A 15 -31.48 17.72 17.67
C VAL A 15 -30.96 18.81 18.62
N LEU A 16 -30.84 20.05 18.14
CA LEU A 16 -30.46 21.22 18.95
C LEU A 16 -31.52 21.60 19.98
N LEU A 17 -32.82 21.49 19.63
CA LEU A 17 -33.92 21.74 20.56
C LEU A 17 -34.02 20.68 21.67
N ILE A 18 -33.79 19.40 21.35
CA ILE A 18 -33.77 18.31 22.34
C ILE A 18 -32.58 18.45 23.28
N PHE A 19 -31.39 18.81 22.77
CA PHE A 19 -30.20 19.08 23.60
C PHE A 19 -30.39 20.31 24.50
N SER A 20 -30.97 21.39 23.98
CA SER A 20 -31.28 22.59 24.76
C SER A 20 -32.28 22.29 25.88
N PHE A 21 -33.32 21.49 25.62
CA PHE A 21 -34.36 21.15 26.59
C PHE A 21 -33.82 20.25 27.71
N LEU A 22 -33.00 19.25 27.38
CA LEU A 22 -32.34 18.38 28.36
C LEU A 22 -31.34 19.15 29.24
N LEU A 23 -30.59 20.10 28.67
CA LEU A 23 -29.66 20.94 29.41
C LEU A 23 -30.38 21.88 30.40
N THR A 24 -31.54 22.44 30.02
CA THR A 24 -32.37 23.27 30.92
C THR A 24 -33.00 22.46 32.05
N CYS A 25 -33.46 21.23 31.79
CA CYS A 25 -34.02 20.35 32.82
C CYS A 25 -32.95 19.89 33.84
N LEU A 26 -31.72 19.62 33.38
CA LEU A 26 -30.59 19.26 34.24
C LEU A 26 -30.09 20.44 35.09
N LEU A 27 -30.06 21.66 34.54
CA LEU A 27 -29.73 22.86 35.30
C LEU A 27 -30.79 23.17 36.36
N PHE A 28 -32.08 22.93 36.07
CA PHE A 28 -33.17 23.11 37.03
C PHE A 28 -33.10 22.10 38.20
N ALA A 29 -32.75 20.84 37.91
CA ALA A 29 -32.53 19.81 38.93
C ALA A 29 -31.30 20.10 39.82
N ALA A 30 -30.21 20.61 39.23
CA ALA A 30 -29.00 20.99 39.97
C ALA A 30 -29.21 22.21 40.90
N VAL A 31 -30.12 23.12 40.54
CA VAL A 31 -30.47 24.30 41.36
C VAL A 31 -31.44 23.93 42.50
N GLN A 32 -32.35 22.97 42.32
CA GLN A 32 -33.23 22.49 43.40
C GLN A 32 -32.51 21.59 44.42
N SER A 33 -31.44 20.90 44.03
CA SER A 33 -30.61 20.09 44.93
C SER A 33 -29.79 20.91 45.96
N ARG A 34 -29.69 22.24 45.82
CA ARG A 34 -28.87 23.11 46.69
C ARG A 34 -29.63 23.83 47.82
N ARG A 35 -30.85 23.42 48.19
CA ARG A 35 -31.56 24.00 49.34
C ARG A 35 -32.03 22.93 50.34
N ARG A 36 -31.15 22.63 51.30
CA ARG A 36 -31.33 22.05 52.66
C ARG A 36 -29.93 21.52 53.06
N SER A 37 -29.30 21.81 54.18
CA SER A 37 -29.72 22.27 55.50
C SER A 37 -28.54 23.02 56.16
N SER A 38 -28.85 24.08 56.91
CA SER A 38 -27.92 24.72 57.84
C SER A 38 -28.17 24.13 59.23
N GLY A 39 -27.21 23.35 59.73
CA GLY A 39 -27.11 22.89 61.12
C GLY A 39 -25.72 23.27 61.68
N PRO A 40 -25.57 23.37 63.01
CA PRO A 40 -24.49 24.14 63.62
C PRO A 40 -23.12 23.45 63.53
N LEU A 41 -22.09 24.28 63.42
CA LEU A 41 -20.66 23.96 63.37
C LEU A 41 -20.24 23.01 64.50
N ARG A 42 -19.92 21.77 64.16
CA ARG A 42 -19.01 20.92 64.94
C ARG A 42 -17.61 21.07 64.36
N LEU A 43 -16.61 21.19 65.23
CA LEU A 43 -15.18 21.14 64.90
C LEU A 43 -14.91 19.90 64.04
N VAL A 44 -14.51 20.13 62.79
CA VAL A 44 -14.19 19.10 61.79
C VAL A 44 -12.72 18.68 62.00
N PRO A 45 -12.42 17.38 62.14
CA PRO A 45 -11.03 16.91 62.11
C PRO A 45 -10.39 17.33 60.78
N SER A 46 -9.09 17.64 60.78
CA SER A 46 -8.31 17.97 59.57
C SER A 46 -8.70 17.08 58.40
N ARG A 47 -9.29 17.67 57.34
CA ARG A 47 -9.71 16.93 56.14
C ARG A 47 -8.48 16.20 55.57
N PRO A 48 -8.59 14.91 55.21
CA PRO A 48 -7.50 14.21 54.56
C PRO A 48 -7.12 14.93 53.26
N LEU A 49 -5.81 15.06 53.02
CA LEU A 49 -5.27 15.75 51.85
C LEU A 49 -5.58 14.89 50.62
N VAL A 50 -6.34 15.40 49.66
CA VAL A 50 -6.63 14.69 48.40
C VAL A 50 -5.52 15.01 47.40
N PRO A 51 -5.12 14.09 46.49
CA PRO A 51 -4.09 14.41 45.52
C PRO A 51 -4.42 15.68 44.74
N PRO A 52 -3.44 16.58 44.53
CA PRO A 52 -3.62 17.80 43.76
C PRO A 52 -4.00 17.49 42.32
N GLY A 53 -4.62 18.44 41.64
CA GLY A 53 -4.98 18.31 40.24
C GLY A 53 -5.63 19.59 39.70
N PRO A 54 -5.84 19.67 38.38
CA PRO A 54 -6.54 20.79 37.77
C PRO A 54 -7.87 21.07 38.49
N PRO A 55 -8.13 22.33 38.88
CA PRO A 55 -9.30 22.65 39.65
C PRO A 55 -10.56 22.27 38.88
N ARG A 56 -11.53 21.66 39.58
CA ARG A 56 -12.78 21.15 38.98
C ARG A 56 -13.56 22.20 38.19
N ILE A 57 -13.34 23.50 38.44
CA ILE A 57 -13.96 24.61 37.71
C ILE A 57 -13.49 24.70 36.25
N LEU A 58 -12.30 24.20 35.93
CA LEU A 58 -11.81 24.06 34.55
C LEU A 58 -12.44 22.86 33.85
N GLY A 59 -12.99 21.91 34.61
CA GLY A 59 -13.74 20.78 34.08
C GLY A 59 -15.14 21.18 33.63
N TRP A 60 -15.59 20.67 32.48
CA TRP A 60 -16.96 20.88 32.04
C TRP A 60 -17.94 20.06 32.89
N PRO A 61 -19.20 20.52 33.07
CA PRO A 61 -20.14 19.92 34.03
C PRO A 61 -20.41 18.41 33.85
N ILE A 62 -20.23 17.88 32.64
CA ILE A 62 -20.51 16.48 32.29
C ILE A 62 -19.21 15.70 32.02
N ILE A 63 -18.36 16.19 31.11
CA ILE A 63 -17.14 15.48 30.68
C ILE A 63 -15.94 15.66 31.63
N GLY A 64 -16.06 16.50 32.66
CA GLY A 64 -14.96 16.81 33.57
C GLY A 64 -13.76 17.33 32.79
N LEU A 65 -12.59 16.72 33.01
CA LEU A 65 -11.33 17.09 32.38
C LEU A 65 -11.00 16.27 31.13
N LEU A 66 -11.95 15.53 30.54
CA LEU A 66 -11.70 14.73 29.33
C LEU A 66 -11.14 15.58 28.16
N HIS A 67 -11.55 16.83 28.05
CA HIS A 67 -11.07 17.75 27.00
C HIS A 67 -9.59 18.19 27.18
N PHE A 68 -9.00 17.98 28.36
CA PHE A 68 -7.57 18.17 28.59
C PHE A 68 -6.73 16.94 28.16
N ILE A 69 -7.38 15.81 27.87
CA ILE A 69 -6.72 14.60 27.39
C ILE A 69 -6.72 14.63 25.87
N GLY A 70 -5.57 14.97 25.28
CA GLY A 70 -5.39 14.97 23.83
C GLY A 70 -5.22 13.57 23.23
N LYS A 71 -4.83 13.51 21.95
CA LYS A 71 -4.56 12.25 21.22
C LYS A 71 -3.43 11.40 21.82
N ALA A 72 -2.57 12.00 22.64
CA ALA A 72 -1.51 11.33 23.40
C ALA A 72 -1.73 11.55 24.91
N PRO A 73 -2.60 10.76 25.56
CA PRO A 73 -2.94 10.93 26.97
C PRO A 73 -1.73 10.83 27.89
N HIS A 74 -0.78 9.92 27.64
CA HIS A 74 0.45 9.76 28.43
C HIS A 74 1.31 11.01 28.46
N ARG A 75 1.47 11.71 27.33
CA ARG A 75 2.18 12.99 27.24
C ARG A 75 1.41 14.13 27.91
N SER A 76 0.10 14.17 27.72
CA SER A 76 -0.78 15.18 28.35
C SER A 76 -0.73 15.08 29.87
N LEU A 77 -0.85 13.86 30.40
CA LEU A 77 -0.79 13.57 31.84
C LEU A 77 0.61 13.76 32.41
N ALA A 78 1.68 13.44 31.67
CA ALA A 78 3.05 13.75 32.07
C ALA A 78 3.31 15.26 32.18
N THR A 79 2.70 16.05 31.28
CA THR A 79 2.81 17.52 31.34
C THR A 79 2.08 18.05 32.57
N LEU A 80 0.89 17.53 32.88
CA LEU A 80 0.14 17.93 34.06
C LEU A 80 0.84 17.52 35.37
N SER A 81 1.46 16.34 35.44
CA SER A 81 2.17 15.89 36.65
C SER A 81 3.37 16.78 37.00
N ARG A 82 4.00 17.44 36.01
CA ARG A 82 5.03 18.46 36.29
C ARG A 82 4.51 19.67 37.07
N PHE A 83 3.22 20.00 36.94
CA PHE A 83 2.59 21.13 37.65
C PHE A 83 1.95 20.71 38.97
N TYR A 84 1.29 19.55 38.99
CA TYR A 84 0.51 19.11 40.15
C TYR A 84 1.26 18.13 41.05
N GLY A 85 2.38 17.57 40.60
CA GLY A 85 3.21 16.64 41.36
C GLY A 85 3.05 15.18 40.94
N PRO A 86 3.80 14.27 41.60
CA PRO A 86 3.96 12.88 41.19
C PRO A 86 2.73 11.99 41.44
N VAL A 87 1.82 12.44 42.31
CA VAL A 87 0.51 11.83 42.57
C VAL A 87 -0.54 12.92 42.32
N MET A 88 -1.30 12.79 41.22
CA MET A 88 -2.34 13.77 40.88
C MET A 88 -3.71 13.14 40.67
N SER A 89 -4.77 13.86 41.02
CA SER A 89 -6.16 13.39 40.83
C SER A 89 -6.87 14.18 39.73
N LEU A 90 -7.58 13.45 38.88
CA LEU A 90 -8.38 13.95 37.78
C LEU A 90 -9.78 13.34 37.83
N ARG A 91 -10.77 14.10 37.36
CA ARG A 91 -12.12 13.59 37.13
C ARG A 91 -12.40 13.49 35.64
N LEU A 92 -12.45 12.27 35.13
CA LEU A 92 -12.67 11.95 33.71
C LEU A 92 -14.09 11.41 33.56
N GLY A 93 -15.01 12.26 33.08
CA GLY A 93 -16.45 12.00 33.16
C GLY A 93 -16.90 11.79 34.61
N SER A 94 -17.48 10.63 34.91
CA SER A 94 -17.90 10.26 36.26
C SER A 94 -16.80 9.54 37.08
N LYS A 95 -15.67 9.16 36.47
CA LYS A 95 -14.61 8.40 37.16
C LYS A 95 -13.57 9.31 37.82
N THR A 96 -13.17 8.94 39.03
CA THR A 96 -11.98 9.48 39.70
C THR A 96 -10.77 8.70 39.22
N THR A 97 -9.81 9.40 38.62
CA THR A 97 -8.57 8.82 38.12
C THR A 97 -7.39 9.46 38.83
N VAL A 98 -6.50 8.65 39.38
CA VAL A 98 -5.26 9.07 40.01
C VAL A 98 -4.11 8.67 39.10
N VAL A 99 -3.23 9.62 38.79
CA VAL A 99 -2.06 9.40 37.95
C VAL A 99 -0.81 9.42 38.80
N ILE A 100 0.00 8.39 38.64
CA ILE A 100 1.27 8.17 39.33
C ILE A 100 2.40 8.41 38.31
N SER A 101 3.38 9.25 38.65
CA SER A 101 4.41 9.70 37.69
C SER A 101 5.82 9.79 38.26
N SER A 102 6.11 9.28 39.45
CA SER A 102 7.48 9.14 39.98
C SER A 102 7.79 7.71 40.42
N PRO A 103 9.08 7.32 40.49
CA PRO A 103 9.50 6.01 40.99
C PRO A 103 8.98 5.72 42.40
N GLU A 104 9.06 6.68 43.33
CA GLU A 104 8.68 6.50 44.73
C GLU A 104 7.18 6.26 44.87
N ALA A 105 6.37 7.03 44.11
CA ALA A 105 4.93 6.87 44.09
C ALA A 105 4.52 5.55 43.42
N ALA A 106 5.24 5.12 42.37
CA ALA A 106 5.03 3.83 41.74
C ALA A 106 5.41 2.67 42.66
N GLN A 107 6.48 2.80 43.45
CA GLN A 107 6.88 1.83 44.47
C GLN A 107 5.80 1.64 45.53
N GLU A 108 5.25 2.74 46.03
CA GLU A 108 4.19 2.69 47.02
C GLU A 108 2.95 1.97 46.48
N VAL A 109 2.50 2.33 45.28
CA VAL A 109 1.30 1.74 44.65
C VAL A 109 1.50 0.29 44.21
N LEU A 110 2.63 -0.03 43.58
CA LEU A 110 2.83 -1.32 42.92
C LEU A 110 3.47 -2.38 43.83
N LYS A 111 4.12 -1.99 44.94
CA LYS A 111 4.83 -2.91 45.84
C LYS A 111 4.42 -2.76 47.30
N THR A 112 4.49 -1.57 47.90
CA THR A 112 4.15 -1.40 49.33
C THR A 112 2.68 -1.69 49.60
N SER A 113 1.81 -1.09 48.80
CA SER A 113 0.34 -1.18 48.89
C SER A 113 -0.24 -2.11 47.82
N ASP A 114 0.55 -3.06 47.32
CA ASP A 114 0.21 -3.91 46.18
C ASP A 114 -1.07 -4.75 46.37
N HIS A 115 -1.43 -5.02 47.63
CA HIS A 115 -2.64 -5.71 48.05
C HIS A 115 -3.92 -4.89 47.88
N VAL A 116 -3.84 -3.55 47.91
CA VAL A 116 -5.00 -2.65 47.69
C VAL A 116 -5.18 -2.32 46.21
N PHE A 117 -4.09 -2.29 45.45
CA PHE A 117 -4.09 -1.97 44.02
C PHE A 117 -3.99 -3.22 43.15
N SER A 118 -4.39 -4.37 43.69
CA SER A 118 -4.24 -5.66 43.03
C SER A 118 -5.32 -5.89 41.96
N ALA A 119 -6.49 -5.27 42.13
CA ALA A 119 -7.53 -5.20 41.12
C ALA A 119 -7.13 -4.32 39.93
N GLN A 120 -7.60 -4.70 38.74
CA GLN A 120 -7.46 -3.88 37.55
C GLN A 120 -8.76 -3.11 37.29
N ALA A 121 -8.63 -1.88 36.79
CA ALA A 121 -9.77 -1.07 36.40
C ALA A 121 -10.15 -1.39 34.95
N PHE A 122 -10.96 -2.43 34.73
CA PHE A 122 -11.39 -2.79 33.39
C PHE A 122 -12.29 -1.73 32.75
N SER A 123 -12.04 -1.48 31.48
CA SER A 123 -13.00 -0.86 30.58
C SER A 123 -14.17 -1.80 30.29
N GLU A 124 -15.34 -1.25 30.00
CA GLU A 124 -16.50 -2.04 29.59
C GLU A 124 -16.21 -2.85 28.31
N THR A 125 -15.37 -2.31 27.44
CA THR A 125 -14.86 -3.01 26.25
C THR A 125 -14.28 -4.39 26.58
N VAL A 126 -13.57 -4.53 27.72
CA VAL A 126 -12.97 -5.82 28.14
C VAL A 126 -13.99 -6.75 28.77
N ARG A 127 -15.02 -6.20 29.44
CA ARG A 127 -16.14 -6.98 30.00
C ARG A 127 -17.02 -7.62 28.92
N THR A 128 -16.86 -7.21 27.66
CA THR A 128 -17.61 -7.78 26.53
C THR A 128 -17.02 -9.10 26.05
N ILE A 129 -15.73 -9.35 26.32
CA ILE A 129 -14.99 -10.55 25.88
C ILE A 129 -15.41 -11.79 26.68
N GLY A 130 -15.80 -11.61 27.94
CA GLY A 130 -16.26 -12.68 28.82
C GLY A 130 -17.45 -12.21 29.65
N HIS A 131 -18.56 -12.95 29.58
CA HIS A 131 -19.76 -12.70 30.39
C HIS A 131 -19.53 -12.79 31.91
N GLN A 132 -18.29 -13.05 32.37
CA GLN A 132 -17.91 -13.16 33.77
C GLN A 132 -16.51 -12.55 33.98
N GLU A 133 -16.35 -11.76 35.04
CA GLU A 133 -15.08 -11.15 35.48
C GLU A 133 -14.05 -12.21 35.95
N ASP A 134 -14.40 -13.50 35.87
CA ASP A 134 -13.72 -14.62 36.54
C ASP A 134 -12.85 -15.50 35.63
N VAL A 135 -12.72 -15.19 34.33
CA VAL A 135 -12.11 -16.11 33.34
C VAL A 135 -10.81 -15.57 32.71
N SER A 136 -10.67 -14.25 32.52
CA SER A 136 -9.46 -13.65 31.93
C SER A 136 -8.38 -13.35 32.98
N ILE A 137 -7.11 -13.66 32.72
CA ILE A 137 -5.97 -13.49 33.65
C ILE A 137 -5.85 -12.05 34.18
N PRO A 138 -6.02 -11.00 33.36
CA PRO A 138 -6.09 -9.64 33.86
C PRO A 138 -7.30 -9.46 34.80
N GLY A 139 -8.47 -9.97 34.38
CA GLY A 139 -9.80 -9.90 35.00
C GLY A 139 -9.90 -10.48 36.40
N ILE A 140 -9.31 -11.66 36.56
CA ILE A 140 -9.53 -12.52 37.73
C ILE A 140 -9.08 -11.80 39.01
N PRO A 141 -9.91 -11.82 40.08
CA PRO A 141 -9.55 -11.31 41.39
C PRO A 141 -8.21 -11.85 41.87
N PHE A 142 -7.37 -10.95 42.40
CA PHE A 142 -6.04 -11.33 42.84
C PHE A 142 -6.09 -12.40 43.94
N MET A 143 -5.15 -13.35 43.91
CA MET A 143 -5.07 -14.46 44.85
C MET A 143 -6.23 -15.46 44.86
N SER A 144 -7.19 -15.36 43.94
CA SER A 144 -8.19 -16.42 43.72
C SER A 144 -7.52 -17.74 43.29
N PRO A 145 -8.18 -18.89 43.47
CA PRO A 145 -7.70 -20.18 42.98
C PRO A 145 -7.32 -20.14 41.48
N HIS A 146 -8.19 -19.60 40.62
CA HIS A 146 -7.93 -19.43 39.18
C HIS A 146 -6.71 -18.56 38.88
N TRP A 147 -6.54 -17.42 39.56
CA TRP A 147 -5.37 -16.55 39.33
C TRP A 147 -4.06 -17.25 39.69
N ARG A 148 -4.03 -17.93 40.85
CA ARG A 148 -2.84 -18.68 41.29
C ARG A 148 -2.51 -19.82 40.33
N LEU A 149 -3.53 -20.52 39.85
CA LEU A 149 -3.37 -21.60 38.89
C LEU A 149 -2.76 -21.11 37.58
N TRP A 150 -3.33 -20.06 36.97
CA TRP A 150 -2.80 -19.51 35.72
C TRP A 150 -1.40 -18.94 35.87
N ARG A 151 -1.12 -18.20 36.96
CA ARG A 151 0.24 -17.73 37.25
C ARG A 151 1.23 -18.88 37.41
N LYS A 152 0.87 -19.92 38.15
CA LYS A 152 1.70 -21.11 38.32
C LYS A 152 1.97 -21.81 36.99
N ILE A 153 0.96 -21.96 36.13
CA ILE A 153 1.12 -22.57 34.80
C ILE A 153 2.07 -21.73 33.94
N LEU A 154 1.86 -20.42 33.86
CA LEU A 154 2.75 -19.52 33.12
C LEU A 154 4.20 -19.60 33.65
N GLU A 155 4.40 -19.50 34.96
CA GLU A 155 5.73 -19.48 35.57
C GLU A 155 6.45 -20.83 35.49
N THR A 156 5.74 -21.95 35.55
CA THR A 156 6.36 -23.30 35.56
C THR A 156 6.45 -23.92 34.17
N LYS A 157 5.41 -23.78 33.35
CA LYS A 157 5.26 -24.47 32.07
C LYS A 157 5.65 -23.63 30.85
N LEU A 158 5.65 -22.30 30.94
CA LEU A 158 5.91 -21.43 29.79
C LEU A 158 7.15 -20.54 29.94
N PHE A 159 7.25 -19.84 31.07
CA PHE A 159 8.23 -18.78 31.30
C PHE A 159 9.35 -19.19 32.27
N SER A 160 9.39 -20.46 32.70
CA SER A 160 10.50 -21.02 33.47
C SER A 160 11.77 -21.06 32.62
N ARG A 161 12.95 -20.87 33.25
CA ARG A 161 14.25 -20.99 32.56
C ARG A 161 14.36 -22.31 31.79
N LYS A 162 13.93 -23.43 32.40
CA LYS A 162 13.91 -24.76 31.78
C LYS A 162 13.08 -24.80 30.49
N CYS A 163 11.87 -24.24 30.50
CA CYS A 163 11.01 -24.22 29.31
C CYS A 163 11.57 -23.29 28.22
N LEU A 164 12.05 -22.12 28.60
CA LEU A 164 12.67 -21.18 27.66
C LEU A 164 13.91 -21.81 27.00
N ASP A 165 14.72 -22.56 27.74
CA ASP A 165 15.90 -23.24 27.17
C ASP A 165 15.51 -24.43 26.28
N ALA A 166 14.44 -25.17 26.62
CA ALA A 166 13.91 -26.26 25.80
C ALA A 166 13.35 -25.75 24.47
N THR A 167 12.80 -24.53 24.44
CA THR A 167 12.17 -23.92 23.26
C THR A 167 13.11 -23.02 22.44
N LYS A 168 14.41 -22.99 22.77
CA LYS A 168 15.41 -22.15 22.07
C LYS A 168 15.52 -22.44 20.56
N THR A 169 15.32 -23.70 20.16
CA THR A 169 15.37 -24.14 18.77
C THR A 169 14.19 -23.60 17.98
N ILE A 170 13.00 -23.54 18.59
CA ILE A 170 11.80 -22.93 18.01
C ILE A 170 12.07 -21.45 17.75
N ARG A 171 12.55 -20.70 18.77
CA ARG A 171 12.89 -19.27 18.60
C ARG A 171 13.89 -19.06 17.47
N SER A 172 14.98 -19.83 17.46
CA SER A 172 16.01 -19.72 16.42
C SER A 172 15.47 -20.04 15.02
N LYS A 173 14.60 -21.05 14.90
CA LYS A 173 13.94 -21.39 13.63
C LYS A 173 13.07 -20.24 13.13
N LYS A 174 12.23 -19.67 13.99
CA LYS A 174 11.29 -18.60 13.61
C LYS A 174 11.97 -17.28 13.29
N VAL A 175 13.03 -16.94 14.01
CA VAL A 175 13.87 -15.78 13.66
C VAL A 175 14.59 -16.01 12.33
N LYS A 176 15.04 -17.24 12.03
CA LYS A 176 15.62 -17.55 10.72
C LYS A 176 14.60 -17.39 9.59
N GLU A 177 13.37 -17.86 9.78
CA GLU A 177 12.27 -17.67 8.82
C GLU A 177 11.97 -16.19 8.57
N LEU A 178 12.02 -15.33 9.61
CA LEU A 178 11.93 -13.86 9.47
C LEU A 178 13.02 -13.31 8.55
N ILE A 179 14.27 -13.70 8.78
CA ILE A 179 15.40 -13.24 7.97
C ILE A 179 15.25 -13.72 6.53
N THR A 180 14.87 -14.98 6.31
CA THR A 180 14.61 -15.52 4.96
C THR A 180 13.50 -14.75 4.25
N PHE A 181 12.37 -14.49 4.92
CA PHE A 181 11.27 -13.70 4.35
C PHE A 181 11.71 -12.29 3.94
N ILE A 182 12.47 -11.60 4.80
CA ILE A 182 12.98 -10.27 4.48
C ILE A 182 13.96 -10.36 3.31
N MET A 183 14.90 -11.32 3.31
CA MET A 183 15.85 -11.53 2.20
C MET A 183 15.14 -11.75 0.86
N GLU A 184 14.14 -12.63 0.82
CA GLU A 184 13.36 -12.89 -0.39
C GLU A 184 12.59 -11.64 -0.86
N SER A 185 12.10 -10.84 0.09
CA SER A 185 11.46 -9.55 -0.23
C SER A 185 12.47 -8.53 -0.77
N CYS A 186 13.72 -8.54 -0.25
CA CYS A 186 14.82 -7.75 -0.82
C CYS A 186 15.08 -8.11 -2.27
N GLU A 187 15.13 -9.41 -2.58
CA GLU A 187 15.38 -9.93 -3.93
C GLU A 187 14.27 -9.52 -4.90
N ARG A 188 13.03 -9.38 -4.42
CA ARG A 188 11.89 -8.87 -5.20
C ARG A 188 11.81 -7.35 -5.27
N GLY A 189 12.63 -6.62 -4.52
CA GLY A 189 12.57 -5.16 -4.40
C GLY A 189 11.32 -4.66 -3.69
N GLU A 190 10.74 -5.47 -2.82
CA GLU A 190 9.52 -5.15 -2.06
C GLU A 190 9.87 -4.58 -0.69
N ALA A 191 9.23 -3.46 -0.32
CA ALA A 191 9.38 -2.89 1.01
C ALA A 191 8.68 -3.78 2.06
N VAL A 192 9.36 -4.05 3.18
CA VAL A 192 8.80 -4.86 4.28
C VAL A 192 8.54 -3.99 5.48
N GLU A 193 7.30 -4.03 5.98
CA GLU A 193 6.92 -3.41 7.26
C GLU A 193 7.48 -4.22 8.43
N ILE A 194 8.45 -3.66 9.16
CA ILE A 194 9.22 -4.39 10.18
C ILE A 194 8.36 -4.83 11.36
N ALA A 195 7.50 -3.96 11.88
CA ALA A 195 6.59 -4.32 12.97
C ALA A 195 5.69 -5.50 12.57
N ARG A 196 5.15 -5.50 11.35
CA ARG A 196 4.29 -6.57 10.85
C ARG A 196 5.04 -7.89 10.71
N ALA A 197 6.26 -7.87 10.18
CA ALA A 197 7.09 -9.06 10.04
C ALA A 197 7.45 -9.65 11.43
N CYS A 198 7.90 -8.81 12.36
CA CYS A 198 8.20 -9.23 13.74
C CYS A 198 6.97 -9.73 14.50
N PHE A 199 5.78 -9.18 14.21
CA PHE A 199 4.53 -9.67 14.77
C PHE A 199 4.28 -11.12 14.37
N VAL A 200 4.37 -11.44 13.08
CA VAL A 200 4.18 -12.81 12.55
C VAL A 200 5.20 -13.76 13.17
N THR A 201 6.46 -13.34 13.29
CA THR A 201 7.50 -14.14 13.96
C THR A 201 7.14 -14.45 15.40
N THR A 202 6.71 -13.43 16.16
CA THR A 202 6.35 -13.60 17.57
C THR A 202 5.12 -14.49 17.75
N LEU A 203 4.11 -14.29 16.90
CA LEU A 203 2.92 -15.15 16.83
C LEU A 203 3.32 -16.60 16.62
N ASN A 204 4.21 -16.88 15.66
CA ASN A 204 4.68 -18.23 15.36
C ASN A 204 5.55 -18.82 16.48
N VAL A 205 6.35 -18.01 17.18
CA VAL A 205 7.07 -18.49 18.37
C VAL A 205 6.09 -18.95 19.44
N ILE A 206 5.13 -18.11 19.81
CA ILE A 206 4.15 -18.43 20.85
C ILE A 206 3.30 -19.63 20.41
N SER A 207 2.81 -19.64 19.17
CA SER A 207 1.97 -20.73 18.68
C SER A 207 2.69 -22.07 18.58
N ASN A 208 3.99 -22.10 18.27
CA ASN A 208 4.75 -23.35 18.31
C ASN A 208 4.99 -23.84 19.73
N VAL A 209 5.23 -22.92 20.68
CA VAL A 209 5.40 -23.31 22.09
C VAL A 209 4.08 -23.83 22.68
N VAL A 210 2.94 -23.26 22.25
CA VAL A 210 1.63 -23.61 22.80
C VAL A 210 0.97 -24.79 22.07
N PHE A 211 1.01 -24.81 20.74
CA PHE A 211 0.25 -25.73 19.88
C PHE A 211 1.14 -26.56 18.93
N SER A 212 2.45 -26.38 18.96
CA SER A 212 3.39 -27.00 18.00
C SER A 212 3.07 -26.67 16.52
N THR A 213 2.38 -25.55 16.26
CA THR A 213 1.87 -25.18 14.92
C THR A 213 2.11 -23.70 14.64
N ASP A 214 2.35 -23.35 13.38
CA ASP A 214 2.38 -21.95 12.91
C ASP A 214 0.97 -21.40 12.69
N LEU A 215 0.63 -20.29 13.34
CA LEU A 215 -0.66 -19.61 13.15
C LEU A 215 -0.57 -18.39 12.23
N GLY A 216 0.63 -17.85 12.06
CA GLY A 216 0.92 -16.74 11.16
C GLY A 216 1.62 -17.20 9.89
N SER A 217 1.36 -16.51 8.78
CA SER A 217 2.12 -16.59 7.54
C SER A 217 2.49 -15.17 7.14
N TYR A 218 3.62 -15.04 6.44
CA TYR A 218 4.04 -13.76 5.91
C TYR A 218 3.22 -13.35 4.66
N ASP A 219 2.64 -14.32 3.93
CA ASP A 219 2.03 -14.12 2.60
C ASP A 219 0.54 -14.50 2.47
N GLN A 220 0.01 -15.38 3.33
CA GLN A 220 -1.35 -15.95 3.13
C GLN A 220 -2.48 -15.14 3.76
N MET A 221 -3.60 -15.02 3.01
CA MET A 221 -4.80 -14.27 3.39
C MET A 221 -5.48 -14.77 4.69
N ALA A 222 -5.50 -16.07 4.97
CA ALA A 222 -6.09 -16.60 6.22
C ALA A 222 -5.28 -16.21 7.48
N SER A 223 -3.98 -15.99 7.34
CA SER A 223 -3.12 -15.53 8.43
C SER A 223 -3.22 -14.01 8.66
N VAL A 224 -3.54 -13.26 7.60
CA VAL A 224 -3.87 -11.83 7.66
C VAL A 224 -5.10 -11.63 8.53
N GLU A 225 -6.11 -12.47 8.38
CA GLU A 225 -7.36 -12.39 9.14
C GLU A 225 -7.19 -12.58 10.67
N LEU A 226 -6.42 -13.58 11.10
CA LEU A 226 -6.11 -13.82 12.51
C LEU A 226 -5.28 -12.68 13.10
N ARG A 227 -4.22 -12.29 12.38
CA ARG A 227 -3.34 -11.19 12.74
C ARG A 227 -4.12 -9.89 12.90
N ASP A 228 -4.92 -9.51 11.91
CA ASP A 228 -5.67 -8.26 11.90
C ASP A 228 -6.68 -8.24 13.05
N SER A 229 -7.24 -9.41 13.43
CA SER A 229 -8.12 -9.52 14.59
C SER A 229 -7.38 -9.30 15.93
N LEU A 230 -6.18 -9.86 16.08
CA LEU A 230 -5.32 -9.63 17.26
C LEU A 230 -4.95 -8.14 17.40
N PHE A 231 -4.47 -7.52 16.31
CA PHE A 231 -4.16 -6.09 16.28
C PHE A 231 -5.38 -5.23 16.60
N ARG A 232 -6.53 -5.57 16.00
CA ARG A 232 -7.75 -4.77 16.17
C ARG A 232 -8.27 -4.79 17.60
N VAL A 233 -8.15 -5.92 18.30
CA VAL A 233 -8.47 -6.03 19.73
C VAL A 233 -7.64 -5.04 20.55
N MET A 234 -6.32 -5.00 20.35
CA MET A 234 -5.42 -4.12 21.10
C MET A 234 -5.68 -2.64 20.80
N GLU A 235 -5.96 -2.30 19.55
CA GLU A 235 -6.37 -0.97 19.13
C GLU A 235 -7.67 -0.55 19.83
N ILE A 236 -8.68 -1.43 19.84
CA ILE A 236 -9.98 -1.20 20.48
C ILE A 236 -9.83 -1.01 21.99
N MET A 237 -9.00 -1.83 22.67
CA MET A 237 -8.73 -1.71 24.10
C MET A 237 -8.07 -0.37 24.47
N GLY A 238 -7.30 0.21 23.55
CA GLY A 238 -6.67 1.52 23.72
C GLY A 238 -7.55 2.73 23.40
N LYS A 239 -8.64 2.54 22.66
CA LYS A 239 -9.50 3.64 22.20
C LYS A 239 -10.26 4.27 23.38
N PRO A 240 -10.35 5.62 23.44
CA PRO A 240 -11.19 6.29 24.42
C PRO A 240 -12.67 5.95 24.16
N ASN A 241 -13.24 5.12 25.03
CA ASN A 241 -14.65 4.74 25.01
C ASN A 241 -15.43 5.57 26.03
N LEU A 242 -16.44 6.32 25.59
CA LEU A 242 -17.33 7.14 26.40
C LEU A 242 -18.02 6.32 27.48
N ALA A 243 -18.38 5.07 27.21
CA ALA A 243 -18.96 4.17 28.21
C ALA A 243 -18.01 3.95 29.40
N ASN A 244 -16.69 3.99 29.19
CA ASN A 244 -15.72 3.87 30.28
C ASN A 244 -15.75 5.06 31.24
N TYR A 245 -16.18 6.24 30.78
CA TYR A 245 -16.26 7.46 31.57
C TYR A 245 -17.68 7.78 32.05
N PHE A 246 -18.69 7.16 31.45
CA PHE A 246 -20.11 7.37 31.72
C PHE A 246 -20.88 6.04 31.74
N PRO A 247 -20.87 5.32 32.88
CA PRO A 247 -21.56 4.03 32.98
C PRO A 247 -23.06 4.08 32.67
N SER A 248 -23.72 5.24 32.83
CA SER A 248 -25.15 5.39 32.55
C SER A 248 -25.52 5.24 31.06
N ILE A 249 -24.58 5.43 30.13
CA ILE A 249 -24.81 5.30 28.67
C ILE A 249 -24.21 4.02 28.08
N GLU A 250 -23.73 3.13 28.93
CA GLU A 250 -23.02 1.90 28.56
C GLU A 250 -23.80 1.01 27.59
N HIS A 251 -25.10 0.82 27.86
CA HIS A 251 -26.01 0.00 27.08
C HIS A 251 -26.28 0.51 25.65
N LEU A 252 -25.91 1.75 25.33
CA LEU A 252 -26.17 2.37 24.03
C LEU A 252 -25.09 2.09 22.99
N ASP A 253 -23.88 1.67 23.40
CA ASP A 253 -22.70 1.48 22.55
C ASP A 253 -22.54 2.57 21.46
N LEU A 254 -22.58 3.85 21.88
CA LEU A 254 -22.64 5.00 20.95
C LEU A 254 -21.47 5.07 19.96
N GLN A 255 -20.35 4.40 20.25
CA GLN A 255 -19.16 4.36 19.40
C GLN A 255 -19.01 3.04 18.62
N GLY A 256 -19.92 2.07 18.80
CA GLY A 256 -19.83 0.74 18.18
C GLY A 256 -18.66 -0.10 18.68
N ILE A 257 -18.00 0.31 19.77
CA ILE A 257 -16.77 -0.32 20.29
C ILE A 257 -17.08 -1.69 20.88
N LYS A 258 -18.24 -1.85 21.51
CA LYS A 258 -18.67 -3.10 22.12
C LYS A 258 -18.90 -4.18 21.06
N GLU A 259 -19.64 -3.83 20.01
CA GLU A 259 -19.92 -4.75 18.91
C GLU A 259 -18.64 -5.10 18.14
N GLU A 260 -17.77 -4.12 17.87
CA GLU A 260 -16.51 -4.37 17.19
C GLU A 260 -15.59 -5.32 17.98
N MET A 261 -15.48 -5.10 19.29
CA MET A 261 -14.70 -5.97 20.18
C MET A 261 -15.22 -7.41 20.19
N LYS A 262 -16.55 -7.56 20.22
CA LYS A 262 -17.22 -8.86 20.19
C LYS A 262 -16.89 -9.63 18.91
N VAL A 263 -17.03 -9.00 17.75
CA VAL A 263 -16.74 -9.64 16.44
C VAL A 263 -15.29 -10.12 16.37
N CYS A 264 -14.33 -9.27 16.75
CA CYS A 264 -12.92 -9.65 16.75
C CYS A 264 -12.64 -10.79 17.75
N SER A 265 -13.25 -10.76 18.93
CA SER A 265 -13.01 -11.75 19.97
C SER A 265 -13.64 -13.11 19.64
N GLU A 266 -14.87 -13.15 19.12
CA GLU A 266 -15.53 -14.39 18.68
C GLU A 266 -14.71 -15.12 17.61
N ARG A 267 -14.05 -14.36 16.72
CA ARG A 267 -13.16 -14.93 15.71
C ARG A 267 -11.90 -15.55 16.31
N LEU A 268 -11.30 -14.92 17.31
CA LEU A 268 -10.15 -15.49 18.01
C LEU A 268 -10.55 -16.74 18.79
N PHE A 269 -11.69 -16.69 19.47
CA PHE A 269 -12.22 -17.84 20.20
C PHE A 269 -12.55 -19.02 19.30
N SER A 270 -13.04 -18.80 18.08
CA SER A 270 -13.31 -19.90 17.14
C SER A 270 -12.02 -20.59 16.68
N VAL A 271 -10.94 -19.85 16.47
CA VAL A 271 -9.61 -20.41 16.17
C VAL A 271 -9.11 -21.25 17.34
N PHE A 272 -9.14 -20.73 18.57
CA PHE A 272 -8.70 -21.49 19.75
C PHE A 272 -9.57 -22.72 20.01
N GLN A 273 -10.88 -22.61 19.85
CA GLN A 273 -11.79 -23.74 19.96
C GLN A 273 -11.42 -24.85 18.96
N GLY A 274 -11.20 -24.50 17.69
CA GLY A 274 -10.81 -25.47 16.67
C GLY A 274 -9.50 -26.19 16.99
N LEU A 275 -8.51 -25.48 17.55
CA LEU A 275 -7.23 -26.07 17.97
C LEU A 275 -7.39 -27.01 19.17
N ILE A 276 -8.19 -26.62 20.15
CA ILE A 276 -8.49 -27.45 21.33
C ILE A 276 -9.23 -28.72 20.90
N ASP A 277 -10.26 -28.59 20.07
CA ASP A 277 -11.07 -29.70 19.58
C ASP A 277 -10.23 -30.69 18.76
N ALA A 278 -9.39 -30.18 17.85
CA ALA A 278 -8.46 -31.01 17.09
C ALA A 278 -7.52 -31.80 18.01
N ARG A 279 -6.96 -31.15 19.03
CA ARG A 279 -6.07 -31.83 19.98
C ARG A 279 -6.78 -32.89 20.81
N MET A 280 -8.00 -32.61 21.28
CA MET A 280 -8.81 -33.60 22.02
C MET A 280 -9.18 -34.80 21.14
N ALA A 281 -9.51 -34.57 19.85
CA ALA A 281 -9.79 -35.63 18.89
C ALA A 281 -8.58 -36.54 18.65
N GLU A 282 -7.37 -35.96 18.50
CA GLU A 282 -6.12 -36.73 18.35
C GLU A 282 -5.78 -37.59 19.59
N ARG A 283 -6.24 -37.17 20.78
CA ARG A 283 -6.00 -37.83 22.05
C ARG A 283 -6.96 -38.98 22.35
N SER A 284 -8.08 -39.09 21.63
CA SER A 284 -9.04 -40.20 21.76
C SER A 284 -8.36 -41.57 21.56
N PRO A 285 -8.77 -42.62 22.27
CA PRO A 285 -8.02 -43.88 22.38
C PRO A 285 -7.92 -44.58 21.02
N ARG A 286 -6.69 -44.71 20.51
CA ARG A 286 -6.34 -45.64 19.41
C ARG A 286 -5.51 -46.82 19.98
N PRO A 287 -5.59 -48.03 19.39
CA PRO A 287 -5.12 -49.27 20.03
C PRO A 287 -3.60 -49.51 20.03
N GLU A 288 -2.75 -48.56 19.59
CA GLU A 288 -1.32 -48.83 19.39
C GLU A 288 -0.39 -48.06 20.36
N PRO A 289 0.77 -48.64 20.71
CA PRO A 289 1.72 -48.03 21.66
C PRO A 289 2.36 -46.81 21.01
N ARG A 290 2.19 -45.63 21.62
CA ARG A 290 2.67 -44.36 21.10
C ARG A 290 4.12 -44.09 21.52
N GLU A 291 4.98 -43.81 20.55
CA GLU A 291 6.30 -43.19 20.78
C GLU A 291 6.16 -41.83 21.50
N ALA A 292 7.21 -41.43 22.21
CA ALA A 292 7.24 -40.25 23.09
C ALA A 292 6.72 -38.99 22.39
N ARG A 293 5.48 -38.61 22.73
CA ARG A 293 4.78 -37.45 22.20
C ARG A 293 5.49 -36.16 22.58
N SER A 294 5.54 -35.20 21.67
CA SER A 294 5.92 -33.81 21.95
C SER A 294 4.89 -33.20 22.91
N SER A 295 5.22 -33.04 24.19
CA SER A 295 4.33 -32.41 25.17
C SER A 295 4.39 -30.88 25.07
N ASP A 296 3.52 -30.27 24.28
CA ASP A 296 3.40 -28.81 24.26
C ASP A 296 2.51 -28.26 25.40
N LEU A 297 2.31 -26.94 25.47
CA LEU A 297 1.51 -26.37 26.55
C LEU A 297 0.05 -26.80 26.47
N LEU A 298 -0.54 -26.84 25.27
CA LEU A 298 -1.92 -27.27 25.09
C LEU A 298 -2.12 -28.70 25.60
N ASP A 299 -1.13 -29.57 25.42
CA ASP A 299 -1.16 -30.90 26.00
C ASP A 299 -1.27 -30.89 27.52
N SER A 300 -0.48 -30.04 28.19
CA SER A 300 -0.56 -29.89 29.66
C SER A 300 -1.88 -29.27 30.12
N LEU A 301 -2.48 -28.38 29.31
CA LEU A 301 -3.78 -27.76 29.61
C LEU A 301 -4.93 -28.76 29.43
N VAL A 302 -4.87 -29.62 28.40
CA VAL A 302 -5.85 -30.69 28.20
C VAL A 302 -5.74 -31.77 29.28
N ASP A 303 -4.53 -32.07 29.76
CA ASP A 303 -4.35 -32.98 30.90
C ASP A 303 -5.01 -32.39 32.17
N LEU A 304 -4.86 -31.08 32.39
CA LEU A 304 -5.42 -30.38 33.56
C LEU A 304 -6.95 -30.46 33.64
N ILE A 305 -7.66 -30.39 32.50
CA ILE A 305 -9.13 -30.51 32.47
C ILE A 305 -9.63 -31.95 32.62
N GLN A 306 -8.74 -32.93 32.48
CA GLN A 306 -9.04 -34.35 32.65
C GLN A 306 -8.74 -34.85 34.08
N GLU A 307 -8.11 -34.02 34.93
CA GLU A 307 -7.88 -34.33 36.34
C GLU A 307 -9.17 -34.21 37.16
N ASP A 308 -9.49 -35.25 37.94
CA ASP A 308 -10.68 -35.30 38.80
C ASP A 308 -10.64 -34.18 39.86
N GLY A 309 -11.68 -33.34 39.89
CA GLY A 309 -11.81 -32.23 40.85
C GLY A 309 -11.23 -30.88 40.40
N CYS A 310 -10.84 -30.73 39.13
CA CYS A 310 -10.38 -29.47 38.56
C CYS A 310 -11.54 -28.47 38.33
N GLU A 311 -11.35 -27.20 38.72
CA GLU A 311 -12.33 -26.10 38.52
C GLU A 311 -12.14 -25.35 37.18
N VAL A 312 -11.35 -25.89 36.25
CA VAL A 312 -11.04 -25.28 34.95
C VAL A 312 -11.72 -26.04 33.82
N ASP A 313 -12.38 -25.32 32.93
CA ASP A 313 -13.02 -25.88 31.73
C ASP A 313 -12.36 -25.42 30.41
N VAL A 314 -12.93 -25.86 29.29
CA VAL A 314 -12.44 -25.49 27.94
C VAL A 314 -12.59 -23.99 27.68
N ASN A 315 -13.62 -23.34 28.24
CA ASN A 315 -13.83 -21.92 28.11
C ASN A 315 -12.76 -21.11 28.86
N ASP A 316 -12.34 -21.57 30.04
CA ASP A 316 -11.21 -21.01 30.78
C ASP A 316 -9.90 -21.10 29.97
N ILE A 317 -9.63 -22.26 29.36
CA ILE A 317 -8.46 -22.44 28.48
C ILE A 317 -8.51 -21.45 27.30
N LYS A 318 -9.68 -21.27 26.66
CA LYS A 318 -9.80 -20.33 25.54
C LYS A 318 -9.47 -18.89 25.93
N HIS A 319 -9.92 -18.43 27.09
CA HIS A 319 -9.62 -17.08 27.58
C HIS A 319 -8.16 -16.96 27.99
N PHE A 320 -7.59 -17.99 28.61
CA PHE A 320 -6.15 -18.05 28.90
C PHE A 320 -5.31 -17.93 27.62
N LEU A 321 -5.67 -18.65 26.55
CA LEU A 321 -5.02 -18.55 25.25
C LEU A 321 -5.21 -17.17 24.63
N TYR A 322 -6.43 -16.63 24.69
CA TYR A 322 -6.72 -15.27 24.22
C TYR A 322 -5.79 -14.23 24.86
N ASP A 323 -5.70 -14.22 26.19
CA ASP A 323 -4.84 -13.28 26.92
C ASP A 323 -3.36 -13.44 26.57
N LEU A 324 -2.90 -14.68 26.46
CA LEU A 324 -1.50 -14.99 26.14
C LEU A 324 -1.10 -14.48 24.74
N PHE A 325 -1.96 -14.68 23.74
CA PHE A 325 -1.66 -14.28 22.35
C PHE A 325 -1.82 -12.78 22.12
N ILE A 326 -2.83 -12.15 22.72
CA ILE A 326 -3.03 -10.69 22.66
C ILE A 326 -1.85 -9.97 23.33
N ALA A 327 -1.47 -10.36 24.54
CA ALA A 327 -0.38 -9.69 25.26
C ALA A 327 1.00 -10.01 24.68
N GLY A 328 1.20 -11.22 24.16
CA GLY A 328 2.52 -11.74 23.78
C GLY A 328 3.00 -11.38 22.38
N THR A 329 2.14 -10.91 21.47
CA THR A 329 2.51 -10.68 20.07
C THR A 329 2.95 -9.24 19.82
N GLU A 330 2.00 -8.31 19.89
CA GLU A 330 2.17 -6.91 19.46
C GLU A 330 3.13 -6.09 20.33
N THR A 331 3.23 -6.41 21.62
CA THR A 331 4.16 -5.74 22.55
C THR A 331 5.62 -5.96 22.15
N ASN A 332 5.96 -7.16 21.68
CA ASN A 332 7.32 -7.50 21.23
C ASN A 332 7.64 -6.85 19.88
N SER A 333 6.73 -6.93 18.90
CA SER A 333 6.95 -6.36 17.57
C SER A 333 7.12 -4.83 17.61
N THR A 334 6.30 -4.15 18.42
CA THR A 334 6.40 -2.70 18.64
C THR A 334 7.73 -2.31 19.29
N THR A 335 8.24 -3.12 20.23
CA THR A 335 9.54 -2.88 20.86
C THR A 335 10.69 -3.00 19.86
N VAL A 336 10.66 -4.01 18.98
CA VAL A 336 11.69 -4.17 17.93
C VAL A 336 11.65 -3.02 16.94
N GLU A 337 10.47 -2.57 16.52
CA GLU A 337 10.32 -1.42 15.63
C GLU A 337 10.93 -0.15 16.25
N TRP A 338 10.57 0.19 17.49
CA TRP A 338 11.15 1.37 18.17
C TRP A 338 12.66 1.27 18.35
N ALA A 339 13.20 0.08 18.64
CA ALA A 339 14.64 -0.13 18.74
C ALA A 339 15.33 0.14 17.39
N MET A 340 14.78 -0.38 16.29
CA MET A 340 15.31 -0.15 14.95
C MET A 340 15.26 1.34 14.58
N VAL A 341 14.15 2.03 14.87
CA VAL A 341 13.97 3.47 14.63
C VAL A 341 15.01 4.29 15.37
N GLU A 342 15.22 4.01 16.67
CA GLU A 342 16.22 4.72 17.47
C GLU A 342 17.64 4.44 16.99
N LEU A 343 17.97 3.21 16.61
CA LEU A 343 19.29 2.89 16.04
C LEU A 343 19.52 3.61 14.70
N LEU A 344 18.50 3.68 13.83
CA LEU A 344 18.60 4.40 12.55
C LEU A 344 18.78 5.91 12.75
N ARG A 345 18.12 6.47 13.77
CA ARG A 345 18.26 7.88 14.16
C ARG A 345 19.59 8.19 14.86
N ASN A 346 20.24 7.19 15.45
CA ASN A 346 21.51 7.31 16.18
C ASN A 346 22.61 6.42 15.53
N PRO A 347 23.27 6.89 14.45
CA PRO A 347 24.25 6.09 13.71
C PRO A 347 25.40 5.55 14.57
N GLU A 348 25.84 6.30 15.58
CA GLU A 348 26.87 5.85 16.54
C GLU A 348 26.42 4.59 17.29
N ALA A 349 25.18 4.58 17.78
CA ALA A 349 24.63 3.43 18.47
C ALA A 349 24.43 2.22 17.53
N MET A 350 24.00 2.47 16.28
CA MET A 350 23.92 1.43 15.24
C MET A 350 25.29 0.81 14.95
N VAL A 351 26.34 1.63 14.83
CA VAL A 351 27.71 1.15 14.59
C VAL A 351 28.20 0.32 15.77
N ASN A 352 28.02 0.80 17.01
CA ASN A 352 28.42 0.06 18.21
C ASN A 352 27.73 -1.31 18.30
N ALA A 353 26.42 -1.35 18.06
CA ALA A 353 25.67 -2.60 18.03
C ALA A 353 26.17 -3.55 16.92
N LYS A 354 26.42 -3.03 15.70
CA LYS A 354 26.97 -3.84 14.60
C LYS A 354 28.36 -4.39 14.90
N VAL A 355 29.23 -3.59 15.50
CA VAL A 355 30.60 -4.03 15.87
C VAL A 355 30.53 -5.17 16.88
N GLU A 356 29.74 -5.02 17.94
CA GLU A 356 29.53 -6.07 18.94
C GLU A 356 28.99 -7.35 18.30
N ILE A 357 27.90 -7.24 17.55
CA ILE A 357 27.24 -8.41 16.96
C ILE A 357 28.17 -9.11 15.97
N ASN A 358 28.86 -8.37 15.09
CA ASN A 358 29.80 -8.95 14.14
C ASN A 358 31.00 -9.61 14.81
N PHE A 359 31.52 -9.05 15.92
CA PHE A 359 32.63 -9.64 16.65
C PHE A 359 32.25 -10.99 17.27
N ILE A 360 31.08 -11.05 17.91
CA ILE A 360 30.62 -12.24 18.64
C ILE A 360 30.07 -13.30 17.70
N VAL A 361 29.41 -12.89 16.61
CA VAL A 361 28.79 -13.78 15.62
C VAL A 361 29.83 -14.24 14.58
N GLY A 362 30.72 -13.36 14.13
CA GLY A 362 31.68 -13.69 13.07
C GLY A 362 31.01 -14.08 11.74
N PRO A 363 31.79 -14.34 10.69
CA PRO A 363 31.25 -14.54 9.35
C PRO A 363 30.51 -15.88 9.19
N ASN A 364 29.54 -15.93 8.26
CA ASN A 364 28.88 -17.15 7.77
C ASN A 364 28.07 -17.97 8.79
N ARG A 365 27.62 -17.38 9.90
CA ARG A 365 26.57 -17.98 10.75
C ARG A 365 25.34 -17.08 10.87
N TYR A 366 24.24 -17.66 11.39
CA TYR A 366 23.08 -16.92 11.88
C TYR A 366 23.24 -16.63 13.39
N VAL A 367 22.61 -15.55 13.87
CA VAL A 367 22.53 -15.24 15.30
C VAL A 367 21.74 -16.34 16.02
N ARG A 368 22.33 -16.93 17.06
CA ARG A 368 21.70 -17.98 17.86
C ARG A 368 21.17 -17.40 19.18
N ASP A 369 20.14 -18.03 19.73
CA ASP A 369 19.58 -17.68 21.04
C ASP A 369 20.65 -17.70 22.16
N SER A 370 21.65 -18.59 22.07
CA SER A 370 22.77 -18.65 23.03
C SER A 370 23.71 -17.45 22.95
N ASP A 371 23.79 -16.78 21.80
CA ASP A 371 24.70 -15.65 21.60
C ASP A 371 24.19 -14.40 22.36
N LEU A 372 22.90 -14.36 22.73
CA LEU A 372 22.24 -13.22 23.38
C LEU A 372 22.85 -12.83 24.73
N LEU A 373 23.39 -13.80 25.47
CA LEU A 373 24.03 -13.56 26.76
C LEU A 373 25.32 -12.75 26.61
N GLU A 374 25.94 -12.78 25.45
CA GLU A 374 27.22 -12.16 25.17
C GLU A 374 27.08 -10.76 24.54
N PHE A 375 25.87 -10.23 24.32
CA PHE A 375 25.64 -8.92 23.69
C PHE A 375 25.31 -7.79 24.70
N PRO A 376 26.25 -7.33 25.56
CA PRO A 376 25.94 -6.32 26.58
C PRO A 376 25.45 -4.99 26.00
N TYR A 377 25.96 -4.55 24.86
CA TYR A 377 25.53 -3.32 24.20
C TYR A 377 24.14 -3.47 23.60
N LEU A 378 23.83 -4.58 22.92
CA LEU A 378 22.48 -4.84 22.44
C LEU A 378 21.44 -4.91 23.58
N GLN A 379 21.81 -5.52 24.71
CA GLN A 379 20.97 -5.55 25.90
C GLN A 379 20.70 -4.13 26.42
N ALA A 380 21.73 -3.27 26.44
CA ALA A 380 21.59 -1.86 26.78
C ALA A 380 20.70 -1.10 25.77
N VAL A 381 20.79 -1.39 24.47
CA VAL A 381 19.91 -0.84 23.42
C VAL A 381 18.45 -1.20 23.67
N VAL A 382 18.15 -2.47 23.97
CA VAL A 382 16.78 -2.92 24.27
C VAL A 382 16.27 -2.28 25.54
N THR A 383 17.11 -2.14 26.57
CA THR A 383 16.73 -1.46 27.83
C THR A 383 16.42 0.02 27.59
N GLU A 384 17.28 0.74 26.88
CA GLU A 384 17.06 2.15 26.56
C GLU A 384 15.81 2.35 25.68
N THR A 385 15.55 1.41 24.77
CA THR A 385 14.32 1.39 23.98
C THR A 385 13.09 1.23 24.88
N LEU A 386 13.09 0.29 25.84
CA LEU A 386 11.96 0.10 26.74
C LEU A 386 11.75 1.28 27.70
N ARG A 387 12.82 2.01 28.06
CA ARG A 387 12.74 3.22 28.89
C ARG A 387 12.03 4.36 28.15
N LEU A 388 12.43 4.59 26.90
CA LEU A 388 11.89 5.67 26.06
C LEU A 388 10.55 5.28 25.41
N HIS A 389 10.38 4.04 25.01
CA HIS A 389 9.22 3.57 24.26
C HIS A 389 8.59 2.37 24.95
N PRO A 390 8.11 2.52 26.22
CA PRO A 390 7.43 1.42 26.89
C PRO A 390 6.17 1.08 26.10
N PRO A 391 5.97 -0.18 25.67
CA PRO A 391 4.81 -0.55 24.88
C PRO A 391 3.51 -0.14 25.56
N ASN A 392 3.38 -0.33 26.87
CA ASN A 392 2.21 0.08 27.65
C ASN A 392 2.55 1.32 28.50
N PRO A 393 2.33 2.55 28.03
CA PRO A 393 2.79 3.77 28.71
C PRO A 393 2.12 4.01 30.07
N PHE A 394 0.91 3.47 30.28
CA PHE A 394 0.22 3.50 31.59
C PHE A 394 0.22 2.16 32.34
N LEU A 395 1.02 1.19 31.86
CA LEU A 395 0.84 -0.22 32.21
C LEU A 395 -0.62 -0.65 31.97
N ILE A 396 -1.10 -1.64 32.73
CA ILE A 396 -2.53 -1.94 32.80
C ILE A 396 -3.13 -1.18 34.00
N PRO A 397 -4.21 -0.38 33.81
CA PRO A 397 -4.82 0.41 34.87
C PRO A 397 -5.19 -0.42 36.11
N ARG A 398 -4.87 0.08 37.31
CA ARG A 398 -5.28 -0.54 38.59
C ARG A 398 -6.57 0.10 39.12
N LYS A 399 -7.21 -0.57 40.05
CA LYS A 399 -8.35 -0.07 40.83
C LYS A 399 -8.01 -0.15 42.31
N ALA A 400 -8.28 0.91 43.07
CA ALA A 400 -8.20 0.87 44.53
C ALA A 400 -9.34 0.01 45.09
N GLU A 401 -9.02 -1.06 45.80
CA GLU A 401 -10.01 -1.97 46.41
C GLU A 401 -10.54 -1.48 47.75
N SER A 402 -9.85 -0.54 48.38
CA SER A 402 -10.26 0.13 49.61
C SER A 402 -9.68 1.54 49.67
N ASP A 403 -10.24 2.38 50.52
CA ASP A 403 -9.66 3.68 50.87
C ASP A 403 -8.23 3.50 51.41
N ILE A 404 -7.27 4.31 50.93
CA ILE A 404 -5.86 4.24 51.36
C ILE A 404 -5.16 5.59 51.25
N GLU A 405 -4.14 5.81 52.09
CA GLU A 405 -3.24 6.95 51.99
C GLU A 405 -1.96 6.56 51.22
N VAL A 406 -1.61 7.32 50.17
CA VAL A 406 -0.40 7.15 49.36
C VAL A 406 0.36 8.47 49.37
N LEU A 407 1.60 8.46 49.86
CA LEU A 407 2.47 9.64 49.97
C LEU A 407 1.79 10.85 50.64
N GLY A 408 1.01 10.63 51.69
CA GLY A 408 0.30 11.70 52.40
C GLY A 408 -1.05 12.09 51.78
N PHE A 409 -1.46 11.45 50.69
CA PHE A 409 -2.71 11.73 49.99
C PHE A 409 -3.73 10.61 50.11
N PHE A 410 -4.99 10.97 50.37
CA PHE A 410 -6.09 10.03 50.42
C PHE A 410 -6.61 9.67 49.03
N LEU A 411 -6.60 8.37 48.73
CA LEU A 411 -7.15 7.78 47.52
C LEU A 411 -8.43 7.01 47.88
N PRO A 412 -9.58 7.36 47.28
CA PRO A 412 -10.83 6.70 47.59
C PRO A 412 -10.91 5.30 46.94
N GLU A 413 -11.70 4.42 47.54
CA GLU A 413 -12.13 3.16 46.98
C GLU A 413 -12.69 3.36 45.56
N ASN A 414 -12.42 2.40 44.67
CA ASN A 414 -12.82 2.39 43.27
C ASN A 414 -12.16 3.48 42.41
N ALA A 415 -11.19 4.23 42.94
CA ALA A 415 -10.36 5.10 42.12
C ALA A 415 -9.58 4.28 41.08
N GLN A 416 -9.58 4.75 39.83
CA GLN A 416 -8.73 4.21 38.77
C GLN A 416 -7.32 4.76 38.96
N ILE A 417 -6.31 3.90 38.94
CA ILE A 417 -4.90 4.29 39.07
C ILE A 417 -4.19 4.05 37.75
N LEU A 418 -3.57 5.11 37.20
CA LEU A 418 -2.75 5.06 36.00
C LEU A 418 -1.28 5.29 36.40
N VAL A 419 -0.43 4.29 36.23
CA VAL A 419 1.01 4.44 36.46
C VAL A 419 1.66 4.81 35.14
N ASN A 420 2.08 6.07 35.01
CA ASN A 420 2.65 6.61 33.78
C ASN A 420 4.14 6.22 33.67
N ALA A 421 4.39 4.98 33.26
CA ALA A 421 5.74 4.45 33.04
C ALA A 421 6.52 5.27 31.99
N TRP A 422 5.83 5.84 30.99
CA TRP A 422 6.44 6.74 30.00
C TRP A 422 6.99 8.02 30.63
N ALA A 423 6.27 8.60 31.61
CA ALA A 423 6.73 9.77 32.35
C ALA A 423 7.90 9.44 33.29
N ILE A 424 7.82 8.32 34.02
CA ILE A 424 8.87 7.86 34.93
C ILE A 424 10.17 7.60 34.17
N GLY A 425 10.08 6.94 33.00
CA GLY A 425 11.22 6.73 32.12
C GLY A 425 11.85 8.02 31.61
N ARG A 426 11.17 9.17 31.68
CA ARG A 426 11.64 10.49 31.21
C ARG A 426 11.82 11.52 32.32
N ASP A 427 11.80 11.09 33.57
CA ASP A 427 12.00 12.00 34.69
C ASP A 427 13.44 12.53 34.69
N GLN A 428 13.61 13.84 34.53
CA GLN A 428 14.92 14.49 34.49
C GLN A 428 15.62 14.51 35.86
N SER A 429 14.88 14.32 36.96
CA SER A 429 15.47 14.19 38.30
C SER A 429 16.17 12.84 38.49
N VAL A 430 15.79 11.84 37.69
CA VAL A 430 16.30 10.47 37.73
C VAL A 430 17.29 10.19 36.60
N TRP A 431 16.93 10.61 35.38
CA TRP A 431 17.66 10.26 34.16
C TRP A 431 18.40 11.47 33.58
N GLU A 432 19.73 11.42 33.60
CA GLU A 432 20.56 12.42 32.92
C GLU A 432 20.28 12.39 31.41
N ASN A 433 19.97 13.56 30.83
CA ASN A 433 19.56 13.72 29.43
C ASN A 433 18.41 12.75 29.07
N ALA A 434 17.33 12.76 29.89
CA ALA A 434 16.24 11.79 29.85
C ALA A 434 15.59 11.57 28.46
N GLU A 435 15.57 12.59 27.60
CA GLU A 435 14.97 12.47 26.26
C GLU A 435 15.92 11.89 25.20
N ARG A 436 17.22 11.77 25.50
CA ARG A 436 18.23 11.27 24.55
C ARG A 436 18.32 9.75 24.63
N PHE A 437 18.27 9.08 23.48
CA PHE A 437 18.61 7.67 23.33
C PHE A 437 20.11 7.48 23.56
N LYS A 438 20.48 6.92 24.71
CA LYS A 438 21.87 6.69 25.15
C LYS A 438 21.99 5.31 25.81
N PRO A 439 22.15 4.23 25.02
CA PRO A 439 22.31 2.87 25.53
C PRO A 439 23.42 2.74 26.58
N GLU A 440 24.49 3.53 26.47
CA GLU A 440 25.68 3.48 27.33
C GLU A 440 25.35 3.60 28.82
N ARG A 441 24.21 4.20 29.20
CA ARG A 441 23.77 4.31 30.60
C ARG A 441 23.47 2.96 31.26
N PHE A 442 23.23 1.92 30.45
CA PHE A 442 22.90 0.57 30.91
C PHE A 442 24.05 -0.43 30.76
N LEU A 443 25.21 -0.01 30.24
CA LEU A 443 26.37 -0.89 30.17
C LEU A 443 26.82 -1.33 31.58
N GLY A 444 27.01 -2.63 31.76
CA GLY A 444 27.34 -3.23 33.05
C GLY A 444 26.16 -3.45 33.98
N ARG A 445 24.91 -3.16 33.56
CA ARG A 445 23.69 -3.55 34.28
C ARG A 445 23.08 -4.80 33.63
N GLU A 446 22.60 -5.73 34.45
CA GLU A 446 21.94 -6.94 33.95
C GLU A 446 20.48 -6.65 33.57
N LEU A 447 20.01 -7.16 32.43
CA LEU A 447 18.59 -7.07 32.01
C LEU A 447 17.61 -7.59 33.07
N GLY A 448 18.05 -8.51 33.93
CA GLY A 448 17.25 -9.07 35.02
C GLY A 448 16.89 -8.08 36.12
N SER A 449 17.46 -6.87 36.13
CA SER A 449 17.11 -5.81 37.09
C SER A 449 15.87 -5.00 36.69
N ILE A 450 15.35 -5.18 35.46
CA ILE A 450 14.15 -4.48 34.99
C ILE A 450 12.95 -4.82 35.88
N GLY A 451 12.31 -3.79 36.42
CA GLY A 451 11.18 -3.89 37.34
C GLY A 451 11.54 -4.21 38.80
N GLN A 452 12.84 -4.29 39.14
CA GLN A 452 13.31 -4.26 40.53
C GLN A 452 13.51 -2.82 41.03
N ASP A 453 14.04 -1.97 40.14
CA ASP A 453 14.18 -0.52 40.30
C ASP A 453 12.94 0.18 39.71
N PHE A 454 12.33 1.09 40.47
CA PHE A 454 11.05 1.72 40.09
C PHE A 454 11.20 2.82 39.02
N GLU A 455 12.44 3.22 38.76
CA GLU A 455 12.85 4.06 37.65
C GLU A 455 12.66 3.35 36.29
N MET A 456 12.65 2.00 36.28
CA MET A 456 12.59 1.18 35.08
C MET A 456 11.54 0.06 35.19
N ILE A 457 10.27 0.40 34.94
CA ILE A 457 9.10 -0.49 35.11
C ILE A 457 8.26 -0.71 33.84
N PRO A 458 8.85 -0.94 32.64
CA PRO A 458 8.08 -1.14 31.40
C PRO A 458 7.17 -2.39 31.44
N PHE A 459 7.48 -3.36 32.31
CA PHE A 459 6.70 -4.58 32.55
C PHE A 459 5.81 -4.50 33.82
N GLY A 460 5.73 -3.32 34.43
CA GLY A 460 5.14 -3.12 35.75
C GLY A 460 5.96 -3.74 36.88
N ALA A 461 5.36 -3.80 38.07
CA ALA A 461 5.98 -4.34 39.27
C ALA A 461 4.95 -4.98 40.22
N GLY A 462 5.47 -5.72 41.20
CA GLY A 462 4.70 -6.40 42.24
C GLY A 462 3.83 -7.54 41.71
N ARG A 463 2.69 -7.76 42.39
CA ARG A 463 1.80 -8.92 42.18
C ARG A 463 1.28 -9.11 40.75
N ARG A 464 1.07 -8.02 40.00
CA ARG A 464 0.58 -8.05 38.60
C ARG A 464 1.67 -7.72 37.59
N MET A 465 2.94 -7.88 37.96
CA MET A 465 4.06 -7.76 37.01
C MET A 465 3.89 -8.74 35.85
N CYS A 466 4.27 -8.31 34.65
CA CYS A 466 4.14 -9.12 33.44
C CYS A 466 4.79 -10.49 33.61
N PRO A 467 4.04 -11.60 33.44
CA PRO A 467 4.62 -12.94 33.53
C PRO A 467 5.55 -13.27 32.35
N GLY A 468 5.34 -12.62 31.20
CA GLY A 468 6.08 -12.88 29.96
C GLY A 468 7.44 -12.17 29.83
N ILE A 469 7.88 -11.43 30.84
CA ILE A 469 9.14 -10.65 30.79
C ILE A 469 10.34 -11.51 30.36
N SER A 470 10.46 -12.73 30.87
CA SER A 470 11.59 -13.63 30.57
C SER A 470 11.60 -14.12 29.12
N MET A 471 10.43 -14.22 28.48
CA MET A 471 10.31 -14.55 27.05
C MET A 471 10.59 -13.32 26.19
N ALA A 472 10.02 -12.17 26.53
CA ALA A 472 10.20 -10.92 25.79
C ALA A 472 11.68 -10.52 25.72
N LEU A 473 12.41 -10.63 26.84
CA LEU A 473 13.85 -10.35 26.93
C LEU A 473 14.73 -11.39 26.22
N ARG A 474 14.16 -12.43 25.60
CA ARG A 474 14.87 -13.34 24.66
C ARG A 474 14.48 -13.05 23.22
N ILE A 475 13.18 -12.95 22.94
CA ILE A 475 12.67 -12.78 21.57
C ILE A 475 13.08 -11.43 20.99
N VAL A 476 12.92 -10.33 21.73
CA VAL A 476 13.21 -8.97 21.23
C VAL A 476 14.68 -8.80 20.85
N PRO A 477 15.67 -9.11 21.73
CA PRO A 477 17.07 -9.04 21.35
C PRO A 477 17.41 -10.00 20.19
N HIS A 478 16.79 -11.18 20.10
CA HIS A 478 17.09 -12.14 19.04
C HIS A 478 16.66 -11.64 17.66
N MET A 479 15.44 -11.12 17.56
CA MET A 479 14.96 -10.49 16.32
C MET A 479 15.83 -9.28 15.97
N LEU A 480 16.08 -8.39 16.94
CA LEU A 480 16.85 -7.17 16.73
C LEU A 480 18.29 -7.47 16.28
N ALA A 481 18.99 -8.37 16.96
CA ALA A 481 20.35 -8.79 16.58
C ALA A 481 20.39 -9.33 15.16
N SER A 482 19.43 -10.19 14.81
CA SER A 482 19.37 -10.84 13.50
C SER A 482 19.10 -9.82 12.40
N LEU A 483 18.19 -8.87 12.63
CA LEU A 483 17.91 -7.77 11.70
C LEU A 483 19.15 -6.88 11.48
N ILE A 484 19.84 -6.50 12.55
CA ILE A 484 21.04 -5.65 12.47
C ILE A 484 22.19 -6.36 11.76
N TYR A 485 22.36 -7.66 12.04
CA TYR A 485 23.45 -8.47 11.50
C TYR A 485 23.24 -8.82 10.02
N SER A 486 22.02 -9.17 9.62
CA SER A 486 21.74 -9.70 8.28
C SER A 486 21.60 -8.64 7.20
N PHE A 487 21.33 -7.38 7.55
CA PHE A 487 20.99 -6.35 6.56
C PHE A 487 21.76 -5.03 6.73
N GLY A 488 22.03 -4.39 5.60
CA GLY A 488 22.33 -2.96 5.54
C GLY A 488 21.02 -2.18 5.62
N TRP A 489 20.97 -1.15 6.47
CA TRP A 489 19.77 -0.36 6.69
C TRP A 489 20.02 1.09 6.29
N THR A 490 19.09 1.65 5.53
CA THR A 490 19.06 3.03 5.05
C THR A 490 17.63 3.55 5.15
N LEU A 491 17.45 4.85 5.38
CA LEU A 491 16.11 5.44 5.46
C LEU A 491 15.49 5.52 4.06
N GLU A 492 14.20 5.17 3.97
CA GLU A 492 13.42 4.97 2.73
C GLU A 492 13.39 6.20 1.80
N ASN A 493 13.67 7.41 2.29
CA ASN A 493 13.74 8.61 1.47
C ASN A 493 14.73 9.64 2.02
N GLU A 494 16.00 9.61 1.59
CA GLU A 494 16.94 10.74 1.80
C GLU A 494 16.46 12.07 1.17
N LYS A 495 15.37 12.03 0.38
CA LYS A 495 14.75 13.22 -0.22
C LYS A 495 13.71 13.91 0.66
N ASP A 496 13.08 13.20 1.60
CA ASP A 496 12.07 13.77 2.50
C ASP A 496 12.65 14.12 3.87
N TYR A 497 13.79 13.53 4.23
CA TYR A 497 14.51 13.75 5.48
C TYR A 497 15.93 14.24 5.18
N ALA A 498 16.27 15.46 5.60
CA ALA A 498 17.59 16.04 5.35
C ALA A 498 18.68 15.42 6.23
N ALA A 499 18.31 14.80 7.36
CA ALA A 499 19.19 14.08 8.27
C ALA A 499 18.45 12.93 8.98
N PRO A 500 19.17 11.92 9.54
CA PRO A 500 18.58 10.87 10.39
C PRO A 500 17.76 11.42 11.57
N ALA A 501 18.09 12.63 12.04
CA ALA A 501 17.39 13.32 13.11
C ALA A 501 15.93 13.68 12.75
N ASP A 502 15.61 13.80 11.46
CA ASP A 502 14.30 14.21 10.93
C ASP A 502 13.31 13.04 10.81
N LEU A 503 13.74 11.80 11.09
CA LEU A 503 12.88 10.62 11.08
C LEU A 503 11.65 10.86 11.96
N ASP A 504 10.46 10.54 11.43
CA ASP A 504 9.21 10.73 12.15
C ASP A 504 9.16 9.89 13.44
N MET A 505 9.07 10.57 14.59
CA MET A 505 8.97 9.95 15.92
C MET A 505 7.54 10.07 16.50
N ASN A 506 6.54 10.29 15.66
CA ASN A 506 5.15 10.37 16.12
C ASN A 506 4.65 9.01 16.63
N GLU A 507 3.84 9.10 17.68
CA GLU A 507 3.27 7.96 18.39
C GLU A 507 1.74 7.92 18.16
N THR A 508 1.21 6.73 17.90
CA THR A 508 -0.22 6.45 17.94
C THR A 508 -0.56 5.74 19.25
N PHE A 509 -1.39 6.39 20.06
CA PHE A 509 -1.81 5.84 21.36
C PHE A 509 -2.89 4.78 21.19
N GLY A 510 -2.57 3.55 21.61
CA GLY A 510 -3.50 2.46 21.89
C GLY A 510 -3.22 1.86 23.28
N LEU A 511 -3.59 0.60 23.51
CA LEU A 511 -3.11 -0.12 24.71
C LEU A 511 -1.59 -0.26 24.65
N THR A 512 -1.10 -0.49 23.43
CA THR A 512 0.29 -0.38 23.02
C THR A 512 0.59 0.95 22.33
N LEU A 513 1.80 1.48 22.50
CA LEU A 513 2.27 2.75 21.93
C LEU A 513 3.01 2.51 20.61
N HIS A 514 2.31 2.67 19.49
CA HIS A 514 2.83 2.40 18.15
C HIS A 514 3.54 3.60 17.55
N LYS A 515 4.43 3.34 16.60
CA LYS A 515 4.87 4.38 15.68
C LYS A 515 3.73 4.74 14.72
N SER A 516 3.50 6.02 14.49
CA SER A 516 2.39 6.47 13.62
C SER A 516 2.59 6.11 12.15
N ASN A 517 3.83 6.18 11.67
CA ASN A 517 4.21 5.74 10.32
C ASN A 517 5.13 4.51 10.46
N PRO A 518 4.71 3.31 10.03
CA PRO A 518 5.50 2.10 10.19
C PRO A 518 6.90 2.20 9.57
N LEU A 519 7.87 1.51 10.16
CA LEU A 519 9.20 1.40 9.57
C LEU A 519 9.19 0.37 8.43
N TYR A 520 9.53 0.82 7.22
CA TYR A 520 9.74 -0.04 6.06
C TYR A 520 11.23 -0.25 5.79
N SER A 521 11.59 -1.45 5.37
CA SER A 521 12.90 -1.71 4.78
C SER A 521 12.85 -1.39 3.28
N ASP A 522 13.45 -0.28 2.84
CA ASP A 522 13.62 0.01 1.40
C ASP A 522 14.95 -0.58 0.90
N PHE A 523 14.86 -1.34 -0.19
CA PHE A 523 16.00 -2.06 -0.78
C PHE A 523 16.56 -1.39 -2.04
N LYS A 524 16.18 -0.14 -2.34
CA LYS A 524 16.64 0.57 -3.55
C LYS A 524 18.16 0.84 -3.64
N TYR A 525 18.88 0.94 -2.53
CA TYR A 525 20.26 1.44 -2.56
C TYR A 525 21.29 0.50 -3.20
N LEU A 526 21.15 -0.83 -3.06
CA LEU A 526 22.14 -1.75 -3.63
C LEU A 526 22.03 -1.81 -5.17
N MET A 527 20.80 -1.72 -5.67
CA MET A 527 20.54 -1.70 -7.11
C MET A 527 20.95 -0.36 -7.73
N GLU A 528 20.73 0.77 -7.04
CA GLU A 528 21.18 2.09 -7.47
C GLU A 528 22.71 2.23 -7.46
N MET A 529 23.41 1.66 -6.48
CA MET A 529 24.87 1.62 -6.45
C MET A 529 25.46 0.72 -7.54
N ALA A 530 24.84 -0.44 -7.79
CA ALA A 530 25.22 -1.31 -8.90
C ALA A 530 24.96 -0.61 -10.25
N LEU A 531 23.82 0.06 -10.40
CA LEU A 531 23.50 0.87 -11.58
C LEU A 531 24.44 2.07 -11.74
N PHE A 532 24.87 2.71 -10.65
CA PHE A 532 25.84 3.80 -10.67
C PHE A 532 27.24 3.31 -11.04
N LEU A 533 27.68 2.16 -10.52
CA LEU A 533 28.95 1.54 -10.90
C LEU A 533 28.93 1.03 -12.35
N ILE A 534 27.81 0.46 -12.80
CA ILE A 534 27.58 0.09 -14.21
C ILE A 534 27.54 1.34 -15.08
N PHE A 535 26.92 2.44 -14.62
CA PHE A 535 26.90 3.72 -15.30
C PHE A 535 28.30 4.34 -15.39
N CYS A 536 29.09 4.34 -14.32
CA CYS A 536 30.48 4.80 -14.31
C CYS A 536 31.36 3.92 -15.21
N PHE A 537 31.15 2.61 -15.20
CA PHE A 537 31.86 1.67 -16.06
C PHE A 537 31.51 1.90 -17.54
N LEU A 538 30.23 2.01 -17.88
CA LEU A 538 29.75 2.34 -19.22
C LEU A 538 30.20 3.73 -19.66
N LEU A 539 30.16 4.73 -18.78
CA LEU A 539 30.64 6.09 -19.04
C LEU A 539 32.15 6.09 -19.31
N SER A 540 32.94 5.33 -18.53
CA SER A 540 34.38 5.17 -18.77
C SER A 540 34.67 4.45 -20.09
N PHE A 541 33.89 3.42 -20.44
CA PHE A 541 34.01 2.70 -21.70
C PHE A 541 33.59 3.57 -22.89
N ILE A 542 32.58 4.42 -22.74
CA ILE A 542 32.11 5.38 -23.75
C ILE A 542 33.12 6.52 -23.94
N LEU A 543 33.71 7.06 -22.86
CA LEU A 543 34.78 8.06 -22.93
C LEU A 543 36.03 7.48 -23.62
N LEU A 544 36.36 6.20 -23.36
CA LEU A 544 37.46 5.51 -24.04
C LEU A 544 37.14 5.24 -25.52
N ALA A 545 35.91 4.82 -25.84
CA ALA A 545 35.48 4.54 -27.21
C ALA A 545 35.36 5.81 -28.08
N THR A 546 35.03 6.96 -27.47
CA THR A 546 35.01 8.28 -28.15
C THR A 546 36.41 8.85 -28.35
N ALA A 547 37.34 8.62 -27.41
CA ALA A 547 38.75 8.96 -27.58
C ALA A 547 39.42 8.15 -28.71
N VAL A 548 38.98 6.91 -28.95
CA VAL A 548 39.56 6.01 -29.97
C VAL A 548 38.92 6.19 -31.37
N ARG A 549 37.80 6.92 -31.51
CA ARG A 549 37.19 7.24 -32.81
C ARG A 549 37.37 8.70 -33.21
N SER A 550 38.63 9.10 -33.44
CA SER A 550 38.94 10.27 -34.26
C SER A 550 39.77 9.86 -35.47
N LYS A 551 39.06 9.46 -36.52
CA LYS A 551 39.42 9.58 -37.94
C LYS A 551 38.26 9.02 -38.77
N ARG A 552 37.21 9.82 -38.97
CA ARG A 552 36.27 9.60 -40.09
C ARG A 552 36.14 10.86 -40.92
N ARG A 553 36.30 10.67 -42.22
CA ARG A 553 36.33 11.68 -43.28
C ARG A 553 35.13 12.62 -43.18
N SER A 554 35.42 13.92 -43.24
CA SER A 554 34.43 14.99 -43.39
C SER A 554 33.74 14.83 -44.75
N THR A 555 32.49 14.38 -44.73
CA THR A 555 31.52 14.68 -45.79
C THR A 555 30.66 15.84 -45.31
N LEU A 556 30.57 16.90 -46.12
CA LEU A 556 29.74 18.07 -45.85
C LEU A 556 28.27 17.65 -45.77
N LEU A 557 27.72 17.58 -44.55
CA LEU A 557 26.29 17.43 -44.32
C LEU A 557 25.60 18.78 -44.51
N PRO A 558 24.29 18.80 -44.82
CA PRO A 558 23.49 20.04 -44.79
C PRO A 558 23.60 20.75 -43.43
N PRO A 559 23.45 22.09 -43.39
CA PRO A 559 23.52 22.86 -42.15
C PRO A 559 22.49 22.36 -41.11
N GLY A 560 22.77 22.59 -39.83
CA GLY A 560 21.86 22.18 -38.77
C GLY A 560 22.33 22.63 -37.40
N PRO A 561 21.43 22.66 -36.39
CA PRO A 561 21.80 23.02 -35.05
C PRO A 561 22.79 22.00 -34.46
N PRO A 562 23.76 22.45 -33.64
CA PRO A 562 24.66 21.52 -32.96
C PRO A 562 23.85 20.60 -32.04
N GLY A 563 24.08 19.29 -32.17
CA GLY A 563 23.46 18.27 -31.33
C GLY A 563 24.28 18.01 -30.07
N TRP A 564 23.59 17.63 -28.99
CA TRP A 564 24.21 17.20 -27.75
C TRP A 564 24.91 15.85 -27.92
N PRO A 565 25.96 15.55 -27.13
CA PRO A 565 26.58 14.22 -27.14
C PRO A 565 25.53 13.12 -26.90
N ILE A 566 25.61 12.03 -27.68
CA ILE A 566 24.74 10.83 -27.62
C ILE A 566 23.28 11.08 -28.02
N ILE A 567 22.60 12.07 -27.44
CA ILE A 567 21.18 12.37 -27.65
C ILE A 567 20.94 13.15 -28.96
N GLY A 568 21.93 13.95 -29.38
CA GLY A 568 21.82 14.81 -30.57
C GLY A 568 20.83 15.95 -30.38
N ASN A 569 19.93 16.15 -31.33
CA ASN A 569 18.96 17.24 -31.41
C ASN A 569 17.56 16.87 -30.88
N ILE A 570 17.37 15.69 -30.25
CA ILE A 570 16.04 15.25 -29.75
C ILE A 570 15.40 16.31 -28.84
N LEU A 571 16.18 16.90 -27.92
CA LEU A 571 15.70 17.92 -26.99
C LEU A 571 15.27 19.24 -27.66
N GLN A 572 15.72 19.49 -28.89
CA GLN A 572 15.41 20.70 -29.65
C GLN A 572 14.09 20.58 -30.43
N ILE A 573 13.49 19.38 -30.55
CA ILE A 573 12.30 19.13 -31.36
C ILE A 573 10.98 19.25 -30.56
N GLY A 574 11.04 19.20 -29.22
CA GLY A 574 9.89 19.46 -28.35
C GLY A 574 8.69 18.52 -28.56
N LYS A 575 7.52 18.88 -27.98
CA LYS A 575 6.28 18.07 -28.06
C LYS A 575 5.55 18.17 -29.40
N ALA A 576 5.84 19.18 -30.22
CA ALA A 576 5.25 19.38 -31.53
C ALA A 576 6.33 19.39 -32.63
N PRO A 577 6.88 18.22 -33.02
CA PRO A 577 8.03 18.12 -33.90
C PRO A 577 7.90 18.90 -35.21
N HIS A 578 6.74 18.81 -35.86
CA HIS A 578 6.50 19.48 -37.14
C HIS A 578 6.62 21.01 -37.05
N ARG A 579 6.27 21.63 -35.91
CA ARG A 579 6.41 23.08 -35.69
C ARG A 579 7.85 23.46 -35.42
N SER A 580 8.52 22.74 -34.51
CA SER A 580 9.92 22.98 -34.18
C SER A 580 10.82 22.83 -35.41
N LEU A 581 10.55 21.82 -36.26
CA LEU A 581 11.27 21.62 -37.52
C LEU A 581 10.99 22.74 -38.54
N ALA A 582 9.77 23.26 -38.59
CA ALA A 582 9.44 24.42 -39.42
C ALA A 582 10.14 25.70 -38.94
N ASP A 583 10.28 25.89 -37.63
CA ASP A 583 11.01 27.03 -37.08
C ASP A 583 12.52 26.90 -37.31
N LEU A 584 13.09 25.70 -37.14
CA LEU A 584 14.49 25.42 -37.42
C LEU A 584 14.83 25.61 -38.91
N SER A 585 13.94 25.24 -39.84
CA SER A 585 14.20 25.42 -41.27
C SER A 585 14.25 26.89 -41.70
N ARG A 586 13.58 27.81 -40.97
CA ARG A 586 13.74 29.25 -41.17
C ARG A 586 15.13 29.76 -40.80
N ILE A 587 15.83 29.06 -39.90
CA ILE A 587 17.17 29.43 -39.40
C ILE A 587 18.26 28.76 -40.25
N PHE A 588 18.16 27.45 -40.46
CA PHE A 588 19.20 26.63 -41.09
C PHE A 588 18.98 26.41 -42.59
N GLY A 589 17.84 26.84 -43.12
CA GLY A 589 17.51 26.72 -44.53
C GLY A 589 16.64 25.49 -44.85
N PRO A 590 16.29 25.34 -46.15
CA PRO A 590 15.26 24.40 -46.60
C PRO A 590 15.68 22.93 -46.60
N VAL A 591 16.99 22.65 -46.48
CA VAL A 591 17.58 21.31 -46.33
C VAL A 591 18.53 21.37 -45.15
N MET A 592 18.18 20.70 -44.06
CA MET A 592 18.96 20.73 -42.84
C MET A 592 19.21 19.33 -42.27
N SER A 593 20.31 19.16 -41.54
CA SER A 593 20.64 17.89 -40.87
C SER A 593 20.45 17.97 -39.36
N LEU A 594 19.90 16.91 -38.80
CA LEU A 594 19.71 16.69 -37.36
C LEU A 594 20.23 15.31 -37.01
N ARG A 595 20.67 15.15 -35.77
CA ARG A 595 21.03 13.86 -35.20
C ARG A 595 20.00 13.47 -34.15
N LEU A 596 19.23 12.42 -34.36
CA LEU A 596 18.24 11.93 -33.40
C LEU A 596 18.75 10.63 -32.77
N GLY A 597 19.43 10.75 -31.63
CA GLY A 597 20.18 9.65 -31.02
C GLY A 597 21.31 9.16 -31.92
N SER A 598 21.21 7.90 -32.37
CA SER A 598 22.13 7.31 -33.34
C SER A 598 21.80 7.60 -34.81
N LEU A 599 20.62 8.16 -35.11
CA LEU A 599 20.16 8.40 -36.48
C LEU A 599 20.57 9.78 -36.99
N THR A 600 21.11 9.83 -38.20
CA THR A 600 21.24 11.09 -38.96
C THR A 600 19.96 11.29 -39.76
N THR A 601 19.26 12.40 -39.50
CA THR A 601 17.99 12.74 -40.11
C THR A 601 18.14 14.01 -40.93
N VAL A 602 17.82 13.94 -42.22
CA VAL A 602 17.76 15.12 -43.09
C VAL A 602 16.32 15.59 -43.20
N ILE A 603 16.10 16.87 -42.95
CA ILE A 603 14.78 17.50 -42.97
C ILE A 603 14.67 18.35 -44.22
N ILE A 604 13.58 18.13 -44.96
CA ILE A 604 13.24 18.84 -46.19
C ILE A 604 12.05 19.75 -45.91
N SER A 605 12.19 21.05 -46.14
CA SER A 605 11.19 22.05 -45.75
C SER A 605 10.88 23.09 -46.84
N SER A 606 11.18 22.79 -48.11
CA SER A 606 10.75 23.61 -49.25
C SER A 606 10.14 22.78 -50.38
N PRO A 607 9.24 23.35 -51.21
CA PRO A 607 8.69 22.69 -52.39
C PRO A 607 9.78 22.25 -53.39
N GLU A 608 10.82 23.06 -53.57
CA GLU A 608 11.93 22.79 -54.51
C GLU A 608 12.73 21.57 -54.05
N ALA A 609 13.16 21.55 -52.78
CA ALA A 609 13.90 20.41 -52.23
C ALA A 609 13.03 19.15 -52.14
N ALA A 610 11.74 19.29 -51.82
CA ALA A 610 10.81 18.16 -51.83
C ALA A 610 10.63 17.57 -53.24
N ARG A 611 10.59 18.41 -54.28
CA ARG A 611 10.57 17.95 -55.68
C ARG A 611 11.83 17.19 -56.04
N GLU A 612 12.99 17.67 -55.62
CA GLU A 612 14.27 17.00 -55.88
C GLU A 612 14.33 15.61 -55.21
N VAL A 613 13.92 15.51 -53.95
CA VAL A 613 13.90 14.24 -53.20
C VAL A 613 12.84 13.26 -53.71
N LEU A 614 11.61 13.73 -53.94
CA LEU A 614 10.47 12.85 -54.24
C LEU A 614 10.25 12.59 -55.74
N LYS A 615 10.90 13.35 -56.64
CA LYS A 615 10.79 13.13 -58.10
C LYS A 615 12.13 12.90 -58.78
N THR A 616 13.15 13.69 -58.49
CA THR A 616 14.44 13.60 -59.21
C THR A 616 15.29 12.44 -58.69
N HIS A 617 15.25 12.19 -57.38
CA HIS A 617 16.05 11.16 -56.70
C HIS A 617 15.20 10.07 -56.02
N ASP A 618 13.97 9.88 -56.50
CA ASP A 618 12.99 8.94 -55.94
C ASP A 618 13.51 7.48 -55.89
N GLN A 619 14.26 7.04 -56.89
CA GLN A 619 14.81 5.68 -56.94
C GLN A 619 15.70 5.34 -55.76
N VAL A 620 16.47 6.31 -55.25
CA VAL A 620 17.41 6.12 -54.13
C VAL A 620 16.76 6.46 -52.79
N LEU A 621 15.80 7.40 -52.78
CA LEU A 621 15.22 7.97 -51.55
C LEU A 621 13.79 7.49 -51.24
N SER A 622 13.22 6.58 -52.05
CA SER A 622 11.88 6.03 -51.82
C SER A 622 11.78 5.04 -50.66
N GLY A 623 12.91 4.57 -50.12
CA GLY A 623 12.94 3.67 -48.98
C GLY A 623 12.45 4.32 -47.68
N ARG A 624 11.76 3.56 -46.84
CA ARG A 624 11.28 4.01 -45.53
C ARG A 624 12.13 3.42 -44.40
N ILE A 625 12.33 4.19 -43.34
CA ILE A 625 12.92 3.68 -42.09
C ILE A 625 11.88 2.80 -41.42
N ILE A 626 12.18 1.51 -41.24
CA ILE A 626 11.29 0.59 -40.55
C ILE A 626 11.33 0.87 -39.04
N LEU A 627 10.19 1.34 -38.52
CA LEU A 627 10.00 1.66 -37.10
C LEU A 627 9.85 0.39 -36.26
N ASP A 628 10.35 0.40 -35.02
CA ASP A 628 10.26 -0.70 -34.06
C ASP A 628 8.83 -1.26 -33.84
N PRO A 629 7.75 -0.45 -33.67
CA PRO A 629 6.40 -0.99 -33.60
C PRO A 629 6.02 -1.80 -34.85
N ILE A 630 6.40 -1.36 -36.04
CA ILE A 630 6.12 -2.08 -37.30
C ILE A 630 6.90 -3.40 -37.36
N ARG A 631 8.15 -3.43 -36.86
CA ARG A 631 8.94 -4.67 -36.75
C ARG A 631 8.31 -5.68 -35.81
N SER A 632 7.65 -5.20 -34.76
CA SER A 632 7.15 -6.07 -33.70
C SER A 632 6.02 -7.00 -34.11
N ILE A 633 5.35 -6.70 -35.22
CA ILE A 633 4.27 -7.48 -35.83
C ILE A 633 4.65 -7.97 -37.24
N ASP A 634 5.95 -7.92 -37.59
CA ASP A 634 6.51 -8.35 -38.88
C ASP A 634 5.85 -7.72 -40.12
N HIS A 635 5.16 -6.59 -39.95
CA HIS A 635 4.35 -5.99 -41.00
C HIS A 635 5.19 -5.38 -42.13
N TYR A 636 6.44 -5.00 -41.84
CA TYR A 636 7.35 -4.40 -42.82
C TYR A 636 7.74 -5.34 -43.98
N ASP A 637 7.67 -6.65 -43.78
CA ASP A 637 8.05 -7.66 -44.78
C ASP A 637 6.92 -8.01 -45.76
N VAL A 638 5.72 -7.48 -45.54
CA VAL A 638 4.50 -7.80 -46.30
C VAL A 638 3.67 -6.58 -46.70
N SER A 639 3.81 -5.47 -45.97
CA SER A 639 3.03 -4.22 -46.15
C SER A 639 3.32 -3.51 -47.48
N MET A 640 2.26 -3.01 -48.12
CA MET A 640 2.36 -2.07 -49.23
C MET A 640 3.02 -0.75 -48.81
N ALA A 641 2.80 -0.31 -47.57
CA ALA A 641 3.31 0.98 -47.10
C ALA A 641 4.83 0.95 -46.84
N TRP A 642 5.36 -0.16 -46.34
CA TRP A 642 6.74 -0.25 -45.83
C TRP A 642 7.73 -0.99 -46.75
N LEU A 643 7.25 -1.88 -47.62
CA LEU A 643 8.13 -2.59 -48.57
C LEU A 643 8.81 -1.61 -49.54
N PRO A 644 10.08 -1.86 -49.92
CA PRO A 644 10.79 -1.04 -50.89
C PRO A 644 10.17 -1.18 -52.28
N SER A 645 10.26 -0.12 -53.10
CA SER A 645 9.74 -0.08 -54.49
C SER A 645 10.35 -1.12 -55.44
N THR A 646 11.53 -1.65 -55.07
CA THR A 646 12.22 -2.73 -55.78
C THR A 646 11.65 -4.12 -55.47
N SER A 647 10.85 -4.27 -54.40
CA SER A 647 10.24 -5.56 -54.02
C SER A 647 9.21 -6.02 -55.07
N PRO A 648 9.32 -7.26 -55.58
CA PRO A 648 8.29 -7.86 -56.44
C PRO A 648 6.90 -7.84 -55.79
N ARG A 649 6.85 -8.18 -54.49
CA ARG A 649 5.62 -8.18 -53.68
C ARG A 649 4.98 -6.79 -53.60
N TRP A 650 5.78 -5.72 -53.43
CA TRP A 650 5.27 -4.35 -53.44
C TRP A 650 4.65 -3.97 -54.79
N ARG A 651 5.32 -4.33 -55.89
CA ARG A 651 4.82 -4.07 -57.26
C ARG A 651 3.52 -4.80 -57.53
N LEU A 652 3.43 -6.05 -57.06
CA LEU A 652 2.21 -6.86 -57.15
C LEU A 652 1.06 -6.19 -56.39
N TRP A 653 1.27 -5.81 -55.13
CA TRP A 653 0.26 -5.10 -54.35
C TRP A 653 -0.18 -3.80 -55.02
N ARG A 654 0.75 -2.99 -55.53
CA ARG A 654 0.42 -1.76 -56.26
C ARG A 654 -0.40 -2.02 -57.52
N LYS A 655 -0.08 -3.08 -58.27
CA LYS A 655 -0.85 -3.50 -59.46
C LYS A 655 -2.25 -3.94 -59.07
N ILE A 656 -2.40 -4.72 -58.00
CA ILE A 656 -3.70 -5.19 -57.50
C ILE A 656 -4.56 -3.99 -57.09
N SER A 657 -4.05 -3.09 -56.25
CA SER A 657 -4.79 -1.90 -55.82
C SER A 657 -5.16 -0.98 -56.99
N ALA A 658 -4.23 -0.73 -57.92
CA ALA A 658 -4.52 0.12 -59.08
C ALA A 658 -5.59 -0.49 -60.00
N THR A 659 -5.59 -1.81 -60.18
CA THR A 659 -6.52 -2.50 -61.08
C THR A 659 -7.89 -2.72 -60.44
N HIS A 660 -7.92 -3.23 -59.20
CA HIS A 660 -9.12 -3.77 -58.57
C HIS A 660 -9.78 -2.84 -57.53
N MET A 661 -9.10 -1.77 -57.10
CA MET A 661 -9.65 -0.83 -56.10
C MET A 661 -9.78 0.58 -56.63
N PHE A 662 -8.70 1.11 -57.19
CA PHE A 662 -8.56 2.52 -57.49
C PHE A 662 -8.69 2.84 -58.99
N SER A 663 -9.06 1.86 -59.82
CA SER A 663 -9.40 2.13 -61.21
C SER A 663 -10.70 2.93 -61.29
N PRO A 664 -10.86 3.85 -62.27
CA PRO A 664 -12.11 4.59 -62.44
C PRO A 664 -13.35 3.68 -62.51
N GLN A 665 -13.23 2.53 -63.19
CA GLN A 665 -14.31 1.56 -63.29
C GLN A 665 -14.70 0.96 -61.93
N CYS A 666 -13.72 0.58 -61.10
CA CYS A 666 -13.98 0.05 -59.76
C CYS A 666 -14.55 1.13 -58.82
N LEU A 667 -14.11 2.38 -58.96
CA LEU A 667 -14.67 3.50 -58.22
C LEU A 667 -16.11 3.78 -58.65
N ASP A 668 -16.45 3.71 -59.94
CA ASP A 668 -17.82 3.89 -60.42
C ASP A 668 -18.74 2.74 -59.99
N ALA A 669 -18.26 1.49 -60.04
CA ALA A 669 -19.01 0.33 -59.59
C ALA A 669 -19.42 0.42 -58.10
N ASN A 670 -18.56 1.00 -57.26
CA ASN A 670 -18.82 1.21 -55.83
C ASN A 670 -19.52 2.54 -55.51
N LYS A 671 -19.97 3.30 -56.52
CA LYS A 671 -20.64 4.60 -56.31
C LYS A 671 -21.91 4.47 -55.46
N SER A 672 -22.72 3.44 -55.69
CA SER A 672 -23.96 3.20 -54.94
C SER A 672 -23.68 2.97 -53.45
N VAL A 673 -22.66 2.19 -53.11
CA VAL A 673 -22.20 1.94 -51.74
C VAL A 673 -21.75 3.25 -51.09
N ARG A 674 -20.90 4.04 -51.75
CA ARG A 674 -20.45 5.33 -51.20
C ARG A 674 -21.61 6.28 -50.95
N MET A 675 -22.52 6.44 -51.91
CA MET A 675 -23.69 7.30 -51.77
C MET A 675 -24.61 6.82 -50.63
N LYS A 676 -24.83 5.51 -50.52
CA LYS A 676 -25.62 4.92 -49.43
C LYS A 676 -25.02 5.29 -48.06
N LYS A 677 -23.71 5.11 -47.88
CA LYS A 677 -23.04 5.39 -46.59
C LYS A 677 -22.97 6.87 -46.24
N VAL A 678 -22.82 7.76 -47.23
CA VAL A 678 -22.94 9.20 -47.02
C VAL A 678 -24.38 9.60 -46.66
N ASN A 679 -25.40 9.02 -47.29
CA ASN A 679 -26.80 9.29 -46.92
C ASN A 679 -27.14 8.82 -45.51
N GLU A 680 -26.58 7.68 -45.07
CA GLU A 680 -26.69 7.22 -43.68
C GLU A 680 -26.06 8.23 -42.69
N LEU A 681 -24.90 8.81 -43.03
CA LEU A 681 -24.26 9.87 -42.25
C LEU A 681 -25.16 11.12 -42.15
N VAL A 682 -25.70 11.59 -43.26
CA VAL A 682 -26.59 12.76 -43.30
C VAL A 682 -27.86 12.51 -42.48
N THR A 683 -28.44 11.31 -42.61
CA THR A 683 -29.61 10.91 -41.82
C THR A 683 -29.30 10.89 -40.32
N PHE A 684 -28.13 10.37 -39.94
CA PHE A 684 -27.65 10.42 -38.56
C PHE A 684 -27.50 11.86 -38.06
N MET A 685 -26.86 12.74 -38.84
CA MET A 685 -26.72 14.16 -38.50
C MET A 685 -28.07 14.86 -38.33
N SER A 686 -29.04 14.60 -39.21
CA SER A 686 -30.41 15.16 -39.11
C SER A 686 -31.08 14.76 -37.80
N LYS A 687 -30.99 13.49 -37.40
CA LYS A 687 -31.56 12.98 -36.14
C LYS A 687 -30.92 13.62 -34.90
N ILE A 688 -29.61 13.85 -34.93
CA ILE A 688 -28.90 14.53 -33.83
C ILE A 688 -29.28 16.02 -33.78
N CYS A 689 -29.41 16.67 -34.95
CA CYS A 689 -29.87 18.04 -35.06
C CYS A 689 -31.29 18.23 -34.49
N GLU A 690 -32.22 17.33 -34.80
CA GLU A 690 -33.59 17.33 -34.25
C GLU A 690 -33.62 17.23 -32.72
N ARG A 691 -32.61 16.58 -32.12
CA ARG A 691 -32.45 16.46 -30.67
C ARG A 691 -31.74 17.65 -30.03
N GLY A 692 -31.17 18.55 -30.83
CA GLY A 692 -30.36 19.69 -30.35
C GLY A 692 -29.04 19.27 -29.68
N GLU A 693 -28.53 18.09 -30.02
CA GLU A 693 -27.30 17.53 -29.46
C GLU A 693 -26.08 17.89 -30.32
N SER A 694 -24.88 17.92 -29.72
CA SER A 694 -23.61 18.13 -30.45
C SER A 694 -23.11 16.84 -31.10
N VAL A 695 -22.54 16.94 -32.31
CA VAL A 695 -21.98 15.79 -33.05
C VAL A 695 -20.46 15.76 -32.93
N ASP A 696 -19.91 14.58 -32.68
CA ASP A 696 -18.49 14.27 -32.89
C ASP A 696 -18.25 13.97 -34.38
N ILE A 697 -17.72 14.95 -35.11
CA ILE A 697 -17.49 14.86 -36.56
C ILE A 697 -16.41 13.84 -36.90
N ALA A 698 -15.36 13.72 -36.07
CA ALA A 698 -14.29 12.76 -36.28
C ALA A 698 -14.84 11.33 -36.22
N ARG A 699 -15.60 11.02 -35.17
CA ARG A 699 -16.24 9.72 -34.98
C ARG A 699 -17.23 9.40 -36.10
N ALA A 700 -18.11 10.35 -36.44
CA ALA A 700 -19.10 10.13 -37.49
C ALA A 700 -18.41 9.85 -38.83
N SER A 701 -17.40 10.64 -39.19
CA SER A 701 -16.62 10.47 -40.43
C SER A 701 -15.80 9.18 -40.44
N PHE A 702 -15.29 8.76 -39.28
CA PHE A 702 -14.56 7.50 -39.13
C PHE A 702 -15.48 6.31 -39.42
N VAL A 703 -16.67 6.27 -38.79
CA VAL A 703 -17.65 5.19 -39.00
C VAL A 703 -18.10 5.13 -40.46
N THR A 704 -18.34 6.27 -41.10
CA THR A 704 -18.69 6.31 -42.53
C THR A 704 -17.56 5.73 -43.39
N SER A 705 -16.31 6.16 -43.15
CA SER A 705 -15.14 5.70 -43.91
C SER A 705 -14.89 4.20 -43.71
N LEU A 706 -15.00 3.74 -42.45
CA LEU A 706 -14.91 2.33 -42.08
C LEU A 706 -15.95 1.50 -42.83
N ASN A 707 -17.21 1.94 -42.85
CA ASN A 707 -18.28 1.21 -43.52
C ASN A 707 -18.13 1.23 -45.05
N ILE A 708 -17.62 2.31 -45.64
CA ILE A 708 -17.31 2.33 -47.08
C ILE A 708 -16.24 1.27 -47.41
N ILE A 709 -15.16 1.23 -46.65
CA ILE A 709 -14.06 0.28 -46.86
C ILE A 709 -14.53 -1.15 -46.59
N SER A 710 -15.23 -1.38 -45.48
CA SER A 710 -15.71 -2.71 -45.11
C SER A 710 -16.77 -3.25 -46.07
N ASN A 711 -17.63 -2.42 -46.64
CA ASN A 711 -18.54 -2.86 -47.70
C ASN A 711 -17.80 -3.14 -49.01
N THR A 712 -16.73 -2.40 -49.31
CA THR A 712 -15.91 -2.66 -50.50
C THR A 712 -15.20 -4.02 -50.40
N PHE A 713 -14.69 -4.37 -49.21
CA PHE A 713 -13.96 -5.63 -48.99
C PHE A 713 -14.83 -6.82 -48.66
N PHE A 714 -15.84 -6.63 -47.80
CA PHE A 714 -16.60 -7.73 -47.17
C PHE A 714 -18.12 -7.61 -47.38
N SER A 715 -18.58 -6.60 -48.13
CA SER A 715 -20.02 -6.29 -48.28
C SER A 715 -20.78 -6.19 -46.95
N THR A 716 -20.11 -5.76 -45.88
CA THR A 716 -20.64 -5.76 -44.50
C THR A 716 -20.31 -4.44 -43.80
N ASP A 717 -21.23 -3.93 -42.97
CA ASP A 717 -20.96 -2.80 -42.08
C ASP A 717 -20.19 -3.25 -40.83
N LEU A 718 -19.03 -2.65 -40.59
CA LEU A 718 -18.21 -2.92 -39.40
C LEU A 718 -18.45 -1.93 -38.26
N GLY A 719 -18.98 -0.76 -38.58
CA GLY A 719 -19.29 0.30 -37.64
C GLY A 719 -20.78 0.62 -37.60
N SER A 720 -21.23 1.15 -36.47
CA SER A 720 -22.52 1.81 -36.37
C SER A 720 -22.35 3.14 -35.63
N TYR A 721 -23.25 4.08 -35.90
CA TYR A 721 -23.25 5.39 -35.25
C TYR A 721 -23.71 5.33 -33.79
N ASP A 722 -24.43 4.27 -33.38
CA ASP A 722 -25.11 4.14 -32.07
C ASP A 722 -24.49 3.12 -31.08
N LEU A 723 -23.72 2.11 -31.54
CA LEU A 723 -23.20 1.03 -30.67
C LEU A 723 -21.82 1.34 -30.08
N LYS A 724 -21.57 0.86 -28.85
CA LYS A 724 -20.24 0.86 -28.21
C LYS A 724 -19.19 0.02 -28.95
N THR A 725 -19.59 -1.00 -29.71
CA THR A 725 -18.68 -1.93 -30.40
C THR A 725 -17.84 -1.27 -31.50
N SER A 726 -18.34 -0.19 -32.14
CA SER A 726 -17.54 0.59 -33.10
C SER A 726 -16.46 1.44 -32.42
N MET A 727 -16.59 1.70 -31.11
CA MET A 727 -15.59 2.45 -30.34
C MET A 727 -14.30 1.64 -30.15
N GLU A 728 -14.39 0.33 -29.92
CA GLU A 728 -13.20 -0.52 -29.69
C GLU A 728 -12.32 -0.65 -30.94
N LEU A 729 -12.95 -0.81 -32.12
CA LEU A 729 -12.25 -0.87 -33.40
C LEU A 729 -11.64 0.49 -33.76
N GLN A 730 -12.39 1.57 -33.58
CA GLN A 730 -11.90 2.94 -33.79
C GLN A 730 -10.71 3.25 -32.87
N GLU A 731 -10.85 2.98 -31.58
CA GLU A 731 -9.80 3.20 -30.59
C GLU A 731 -8.56 2.38 -30.90
N SER A 732 -8.70 1.14 -31.36
CA SER A 732 -7.58 0.31 -31.79
C SER A 732 -6.85 0.91 -32.99
N VAL A 733 -7.57 1.37 -34.02
CA VAL A 733 -6.98 2.03 -35.19
C VAL A 733 -6.26 3.33 -34.81
N VAL A 734 -6.90 4.18 -34.00
CA VAL A 734 -6.30 5.44 -33.52
C VAL A 734 -5.04 5.16 -32.71
N ARG A 735 -5.08 4.22 -31.77
CA ARG A 735 -3.90 3.84 -30.97
C ARG A 735 -2.76 3.30 -31.83
N ILE A 736 -3.05 2.52 -32.87
CA ILE A 736 -2.02 2.08 -33.82
C ILE A 736 -1.38 3.29 -34.52
N MET A 737 -2.19 4.22 -35.04
CA MET A 737 -1.68 5.42 -35.72
C MET A 737 -0.84 6.30 -34.78
N GLU A 738 -1.28 6.46 -33.53
CA GLU A 738 -0.52 7.16 -32.49
C GLU A 738 0.80 6.45 -32.17
N THR A 739 0.78 5.13 -32.02
CA THR A 739 1.96 4.30 -31.69
C THR A 739 3.02 4.38 -32.79
N ILE A 740 2.59 4.42 -34.05
CA ILE A 740 3.48 4.62 -35.22
C ILE A 740 4.06 6.04 -35.24
N GLY A 741 3.26 7.06 -34.89
CA GLY A 741 3.66 8.47 -34.90
C GLY A 741 4.47 8.93 -33.67
N LYS A 742 4.40 8.19 -32.56
CA LYS A 742 5.02 8.55 -31.28
C LYS A 742 6.54 8.40 -31.33
N PRO A 743 7.32 9.39 -30.85
CA PRO A 743 8.77 9.23 -30.69
C PRO A 743 9.10 8.02 -29.79
N ASN A 744 9.81 7.04 -30.37
CA ASN A 744 10.18 5.81 -29.68
C ASN A 744 11.70 5.75 -29.50
N LEU A 745 12.16 5.60 -28.25
CA LEU A 745 13.56 5.47 -27.88
C LEU A 745 14.25 4.30 -28.59
N ALA A 746 13.54 3.20 -28.84
CA ALA A 746 14.09 2.06 -29.58
C ALA A 746 14.50 2.43 -31.02
N ASN A 747 13.80 3.37 -31.65
CA ASN A 747 14.13 3.87 -32.99
C ASN A 747 15.41 4.72 -32.99
N TYR A 748 15.64 5.51 -31.93
CA TYR A 748 16.79 6.40 -31.84
C TYR A 748 18.03 5.72 -31.23
N PHE A 749 17.82 4.75 -30.34
CA PHE A 749 18.86 4.03 -29.60
C PHE A 749 18.62 2.50 -29.65
N PRO A 750 18.98 1.84 -30.76
CA PRO A 750 18.68 0.41 -30.95
C PRO A 750 19.26 -0.51 -29.87
N LEU A 751 20.38 -0.14 -29.24
CA LEU A 751 21.05 -0.93 -28.20
C LEU A 751 20.18 -1.16 -26.94
N ILE A 752 19.24 -0.25 -26.65
CA ILE A 752 18.31 -0.38 -25.52
C ILE A 752 16.90 -0.78 -25.96
N GLY A 753 16.70 -1.03 -27.27
CA GLY A 753 15.38 -1.29 -27.85
C GLY A 753 14.73 -2.60 -27.38
N PHE A 754 15.47 -3.53 -26.76
CA PHE A 754 14.90 -4.76 -26.21
C PHE A 754 14.06 -4.53 -24.95
N LEU A 755 14.29 -3.43 -24.23
CA LEU A 755 13.64 -3.13 -22.94
C LEU A 755 12.18 -2.68 -23.07
N ASP A 756 11.75 -2.20 -24.25
CA ASP A 756 10.43 -1.60 -24.46
C ASP A 756 10.02 -0.60 -23.36
N MET A 757 10.93 0.30 -22.99
CA MET A 757 10.78 1.23 -21.86
C MET A 757 9.50 2.09 -21.91
N GLN A 758 8.96 2.32 -23.11
CA GLN A 758 7.74 3.12 -23.31
C GLN A 758 6.48 2.27 -23.50
N GLY A 759 6.58 0.93 -23.50
CA GLY A 759 5.46 0.00 -23.72
C GLY A 759 4.88 0.02 -25.15
N ILE A 760 5.55 0.68 -26.09
CA ILE A 760 5.08 0.92 -27.47
C ILE A 760 4.97 -0.40 -28.24
N ARG A 761 5.90 -1.34 -28.01
CA ARG A 761 5.85 -2.65 -28.67
C ARG A 761 4.66 -3.47 -28.20
N LYS A 762 4.45 -3.49 -26.88
CA LYS A 762 3.31 -4.19 -26.28
C LYS A 762 1.98 -3.61 -26.77
N GLU A 763 1.84 -2.29 -26.80
CA GLU A 763 0.64 -1.61 -27.28
C GLU A 763 0.36 -1.91 -28.75
N MET A 764 1.38 -1.81 -29.62
CA MET A 764 1.27 -2.14 -31.04
C MET A 764 0.75 -3.56 -31.28
N LYS A 765 1.28 -4.55 -30.55
CA LYS A 765 0.86 -5.95 -30.67
C LYS A 765 -0.62 -6.13 -30.29
N VAL A 766 -1.03 -5.62 -29.12
CA VAL A 766 -2.40 -5.78 -28.63
C VAL A 766 -3.43 -5.20 -29.62
N CYS A 767 -3.22 -3.97 -30.09
CA CYS A 767 -4.16 -3.35 -31.02
C CYS A 767 -4.14 -4.01 -32.41
N SER A 768 -2.97 -4.48 -32.87
CA SER A 768 -2.86 -5.12 -34.18
C SER A 768 -3.46 -6.53 -34.20
N ASP A 769 -3.28 -7.29 -33.13
CA ASP A 769 -3.84 -8.64 -33.00
C ASP A 769 -5.38 -8.61 -33.07
N MET A 770 -6.01 -7.59 -32.48
CA MET A 770 -7.45 -7.37 -32.58
C MET A 770 -7.89 -7.20 -34.05
N LEU A 771 -7.23 -6.34 -34.82
CA LEU A 771 -7.53 -6.16 -36.25
C LEU A 771 -7.30 -7.44 -37.05
N PHE A 772 -6.20 -8.14 -36.80
CA PHE A 772 -5.91 -9.40 -37.49
C PHE A 772 -6.94 -10.48 -37.18
N GLN A 773 -7.49 -10.53 -35.95
CA GLN A 773 -8.58 -11.44 -35.61
C GLN A 773 -9.86 -11.12 -36.37
N VAL A 774 -10.21 -9.83 -36.50
CA VAL A 774 -11.37 -9.40 -37.30
C VAL A 774 -11.21 -9.84 -38.76
N PHE A 775 -10.05 -9.57 -39.38
CA PHE A 775 -9.79 -9.98 -40.76
C PHE A 775 -9.77 -11.50 -40.94
N GLN A 776 -9.18 -12.23 -39.98
CA GLN A 776 -9.18 -13.68 -39.99
C GLN A 776 -10.61 -14.24 -39.95
N GLY A 777 -11.50 -13.67 -39.15
CA GLY A 777 -12.91 -14.06 -39.10
C GLY A 777 -13.62 -13.96 -40.45
N PHE A 778 -13.41 -12.89 -41.21
CA PHE A 778 -13.98 -12.76 -42.57
C PHE A 778 -13.38 -13.77 -43.54
N ILE A 779 -12.06 -13.99 -43.48
CA ILE A 779 -11.37 -14.96 -44.35
C ILE A 779 -11.86 -16.39 -44.07
N ASP A 780 -12.01 -16.75 -42.79
CA ASP A 780 -12.47 -18.08 -42.37
C ASP A 780 -13.93 -18.31 -42.77
N ALA A 781 -14.80 -17.30 -42.57
CA ALA A 781 -16.17 -17.35 -43.05
C ALA A 781 -16.23 -17.62 -44.57
N ARG A 782 -15.36 -16.94 -45.34
CA ARG A 782 -15.29 -17.10 -46.79
C ARG A 782 -14.78 -18.45 -47.26
N ASN A 783 -13.85 -19.06 -46.52
CA ASN A 783 -13.37 -20.42 -46.81
C ASN A 783 -14.42 -21.49 -46.52
N ASN A 784 -15.32 -21.24 -45.56
CA ASN A 784 -16.36 -22.19 -45.15
C ASN A 784 -17.65 -22.12 -46.00
N GLU A 785 -17.85 -21.07 -46.80
CA GLU A 785 -18.98 -20.93 -47.72
C GLU A 785 -18.78 -21.79 -49.00
N LYS A 786 -19.78 -22.59 -49.40
CA LYS A 786 -19.76 -23.34 -50.68
C LYS A 786 -19.88 -22.36 -51.86
N ALA A 787 -19.13 -22.65 -52.95
CA ALA A 787 -18.75 -21.79 -54.07
C ALA A 787 -19.84 -21.08 -54.93
N THR A 788 -21.06 -20.88 -54.44
CA THR A 788 -22.16 -20.23 -55.18
C THR A 788 -22.77 -19.10 -54.37
N ARG A 789 -22.08 -17.95 -54.34
CA ARG A 789 -22.66 -16.66 -53.91
C ARG A 789 -22.89 -15.78 -55.15
N ALA A 790 -24.05 -15.12 -55.22
CA ALA A 790 -24.45 -14.28 -56.36
C ALA A 790 -23.74 -12.91 -56.41
N GLU A 791 -23.29 -12.40 -55.27
CA GLU A 791 -22.57 -11.14 -55.15
C GLU A 791 -21.13 -11.40 -54.68
N ARG A 792 -20.16 -11.05 -55.55
CA ARG A 792 -18.73 -11.15 -55.28
C ARG A 792 -18.19 -9.82 -54.79
N ASP A 793 -17.35 -9.85 -53.76
CA ASP A 793 -16.64 -8.68 -53.22
C ASP A 793 -15.14 -8.72 -53.51
N LEU A 794 -14.43 -7.70 -53.04
CA LEU A 794 -13.00 -7.59 -53.27
C LEU A 794 -12.21 -8.66 -52.51
N LEU A 795 -12.69 -9.16 -51.36
CA LEU A 795 -12.06 -10.26 -50.66
C LEU A 795 -12.10 -11.54 -51.52
N ASP A 796 -13.20 -11.83 -52.22
CA ASP A 796 -13.26 -12.96 -53.16
C ASP A 796 -12.18 -12.86 -54.24
N SER A 797 -12.01 -11.66 -54.79
CA SER A 797 -11.01 -11.41 -55.84
C SER A 797 -9.59 -11.62 -55.31
N LEU A 798 -9.31 -11.19 -54.06
CA LEU A 798 -8.02 -11.43 -53.41
C LEU A 798 -7.80 -12.92 -53.09
N MET A 799 -8.84 -13.64 -52.68
CA MET A 799 -8.76 -15.07 -52.39
C MET A 799 -8.58 -15.91 -53.66
N ASP A 800 -9.21 -15.53 -54.78
CA ASP A 800 -9.00 -16.14 -56.09
C ASP A 800 -7.53 -15.98 -56.54
N LEU A 801 -6.94 -14.81 -56.29
CA LEU A 801 -5.52 -14.54 -56.58
C LEU A 801 -4.57 -15.39 -55.73
N VAL A 802 -4.95 -15.77 -54.50
CA VAL A 802 -4.17 -16.69 -53.65
C VAL A 802 -4.35 -18.15 -54.08
N LYS A 803 -5.54 -18.55 -54.56
CA LYS A 803 -5.85 -19.93 -54.97
C LYS A 803 -5.29 -20.33 -56.35
N GLY A 804 -4.86 -19.38 -57.18
CA GLY A 804 -4.19 -19.68 -58.45
C GLY A 804 -2.83 -20.35 -58.25
N ASN A 805 -2.53 -21.40 -59.03
CA ASN A 805 -1.33 -22.27 -58.90
C ASN A 805 0.04 -21.59 -59.10
N GLU A 806 0.11 -20.26 -59.30
CA GLU A 806 1.34 -19.46 -59.46
C GLU A 806 1.44 -18.30 -58.45
N SER A 807 0.66 -18.28 -57.37
CA SER A 807 0.57 -17.11 -56.48
C SER A 807 1.78 -16.96 -55.53
N GLU A 808 2.46 -15.80 -55.57
CA GLU A 808 3.48 -15.39 -54.58
C GLU A 808 2.87 -14.90 -53.25
N LEU A 809 1.53 -14.97 -53.11
CA LEU A 809 0.76 -14.41 -52.00
C LEU A 809 0.07 -15.49 -51.18
N ASN A 810 0.04 -15.32 -49.87
CA ASN A 810 -0.66 -16.17 -48.92
C ASN A 810 -1.74 -15.40 -48.14
N VAL A 811 -2.48 -16.12 -47.30
CA VAL A 811 -3.54 -15.54 -46.46
C VAL A 811 -3.00 -14.47 -45.50
N ASN A 812 -1.78 -14.62 -44.99
CA ASN A 812 -1.15 -13.60 -44.15
C ASN A 812 -0.89 -12.31 -44.93
N ASP A 813 -0.45 -12.41 -46.19
CA ASP A 813 -0.27 -11.24 -47.05
C ASP A 813 -1.60 -10.48 -47.24
N ILE A 814 -2.73 -11.18 -47.44
CA ILE A 814 -4.06 -10.56 -47.49
C ILE A 814 -4.38 -9.82 -46.18
N LYS A 815 -4.12 -10.42 -45.02
CA LYS A 815 -4.40 -9.77 -43.72
C LYS A 815 -3.63 -8.47 -43.54
N HIS A 816 -2.34 -8.46 -43.87
CA HIS A 816 -1.53 -7.24 -43.78
C HIS A 816 -1.89 -6.21 -44.85
N PHE A 817 -2.37 -6.64 -46.03
CA PHE A 817 -2.91 -5.73 -47.03
C PHE A 817 -4.22 -5.07 -46.56
N LEU A 818 -5.15 -5.84 -45.98
CA LEU A 818 -6.35 -5.30 -45.35
C LEU A 818 -5.99 -4.33 -44.23
N TYR A 819 -4.99 -4.67 -43.41
CA TYR A 819 -4.46 -3.79 -42.37
C TYR A 819 -4.00 -2.44 -42.92
N ASP A 820 -3.21 -2.41 -44.01
CA ASP A 820 -2.81 -1.16 -44.68
C ASP A 820 -4.02 -0.33 -45.15
N MET A 821 -5.01 -0.98 -45.76
CA MET A 821 -6.19 -0.32 -46.33
C MET A 821 -7.11 0.27 -45.26
N PHE A 822 -7.35 -0.47 -44.18
CA PHE A 822 -8.21 -0.03 -43.09
C PHE A 822 -7.57 1.08 -42.26
N LEU A 823 -6.29 0.96 -41.91
CA LEU A 823 -5.59 2.03 -41.19
C LEU A 823 -5.47 3.30 -42.04
N GLY A 824 -5.00 3.15 -43.27
CA GLY A 824 -4.78 4.27 -44.17
C GLY A 824 -6.06 4.97 -44.61
N GLY A 825 -7.16 4.25 -44.76
CA GLY A 825 -8.41 4.76 -45.33
C GLY A 825 -9.48 5.23 -44.34
N THR A 826 -9.32 4.97 -43.03
CA THR A 826 -10.31 5.39 -42.03
C THR A 826 -9.89 6.66 -41.29
N ASP A 827 -8.85 6.56 -40.45
CA ASP A 827 -8.40 7.62 -39.55
C ASP A 827 -7.94 8.91 -40.27
N THR A 828 -7.26 8.75 -41.40
CA THR A 828 -6.77 9.89 -42.20
C THR A 828 -7.94 10.71 -42.78
N ASN A 829 -8.98 10.03 -43.28
CA ASN A 829 -10.16 10.66 -43.85
C ASN A 829 -10.97 11.38 -42.77
N SER A 830 -11.20 10.74 -41.62
CA SER A 830 -11.92 11.37 -40.50
C SER A 830 -11.19 12.60 -39.97
N THR A 831 -9.87 12.53 -39.83
CA THR A 831 -9.05 13.65 -39.36
C THR A 831 -9.12 14.83 -40.33
N VAL A 832 -9.07 14.58 -41.65
CA VAL A 832 -9.17 15.64 -42.67
C VAL A 832 -10.54 16.32 -42.63
N VAL A 833 -11.63 15.54 -42.53
CA VAL A 833 -13.00 16.10 -42.46
C VAL A 833 -13.19 16.92 -41.19
N GLU A 834 -12.71 16.43 -40.04
CA GLU A 834 -12.77 17.16 -38.78
C GLU A 834 -12.07 18.53 -38.87
N TRP A 835 -10.81 18.55 -39.34
CA TRP A 835 -10.06 19.80 -39.48
C TRP A 835 -10.65 20.74 -40.53
N ALA A 836 -11.17 20.21 -41.64
CA ALA A 836 -11.86 21.01 -42.64
C ALA A 836 -13.11 21.69 -42.06
N MET A 837 -13.93 20.94 -41.31
CA MET A 837 -15.12 21.49 -40.64
C MET A 837 -14.74 22.51 -39.56
N ALA A 838 -13.70 22.25 -38.77
CA ALA A 838 -13.20 23.19 -37.76
C ALA A 838 -12.75 24.52 -38.40
N GLU A 839 -11.99 24.48 -39.50
CA GLU A 839 -11.55 25.67 -40.21
C GLU A 839 -12.69 26.41 -40.94
N LEU A 840 -13.67 25.69 -41.49
CA LEU A 840 -14.87 26.31 -42.08
C LEU A 840 -15.71 27.02 -41.02
N LEU A 841 -15.94 26.41 -39.86
CA LEU A 841 -16.66 27.03 -38.75
C LEU A 841 -15.93 28.27 -38.21
N ARG A 842 -14.60 28.25 -38.21
CA ARG A 842 -13.76 29.40 -37.87
C ARG A 842 -13.80 30.53 -38.91
N ASN A 843 -14.18 30.22 -40.15
CA ASN A 843 -14.23 31.16 -41.27
C ASN A 843 -15.63 31.20 -41.94
N PRO A 844 -16.63 31.86 -41.32
CA PRO A 844 -18.02 31.82 -41.79
C PRO A 844 -18.26 32.27 -43.24
N LYS A 845 -17.44 33.21 -43.76
CA LYS A 845 -17.51 33.64 -45.17
C LYS A 845 -17.17 32.50 -46.13
N THR A 846 -16.15 31.72 -45.80
CA THR A 846 -15.73 30.55 -46.59
C THR A 846 -16.79 29.46 -46.49
N MET A 847 -17.36 29.25 -45.31
CA MET A 847 -18.47 28.30 -45.11
C MET A 847 -19.69 28.66 -45.97
N ALA A 848 -20.12 29.93 -45.94
CA ALA A 848 -21.24 30.40 -46.76
C ALA A 848 -20.97 30.23 -48.26
N LYS A 849 -19.74 30.49 -48.71
CA LYS A 849 -19.35 30.27 -50.11
C LYS A 849 -19.40 28.79 -50.50
N ALA A 850 -18.89 27.90 -49.65
CA ALA A 850 -18.94 26.46 -49.90
C ALA A 850 -20.38 25.94 -49.93
N GLN A 851 -21.25 26.45 -49.07
CA GLN A 851 -22.69 26.15 -49.09
C GLN A 851 -23.35 26.63 -50.38
N ALA A 852 -23.08 27.87 -50.80
CA ALA A 852 -23.61 28.41 -52.07
C ALA A 852 -23.16 27.59 -53.29
N GLU A 853 -21.89 27.14 -53.33
CA GLU A 853 -21.40 26.28 -54.42
C GLU A 853 -22.13 24.93 -54.46
N ILE A 854 -22.47 24.37 -53.30
CA ILE A 854 -23.27 23.14 -53.22
C ILE A 854 -24.70 23.42 -53.70
N ASP A 855 -25.32 24.50 -53.22
CA ASP A 855 -26.69 24.88 -53.60
C ASP A 855 -26.82 25.16 -55.11
N ASP A 856 -25.77 25.69 -55.76
CA ASP A 856 -25.72 25.94 -57.22
C ASP A 856 -25.58 24.64 -58.05
N MET A 857 -25.15 23.53 -57.43
CA MET A 857 -24.99 22.23 -58.11
C MET A 857 -26.25 21.36 -58.08
N TRP A 858 -27.25 21.72 -57.29
CA TRP A 858 -28.54 21.03 -57.14
C TRP A 858 -29.67 21.86 -57.76
#